data_AF-A0AA38XYI1-F1
#
_entry.id   AF-A0AA38XYI1-F1
#
_cell.length_a   1.000
_cell.length_b   1.000
_cell.length_c   1.000
_cell.angle_alpha   90.00
_cell.angle_beta   90.00
_cell.angle_gamma   90.00
#
_symmetry.space_group_name_H-M   'P 1'
#
loop_
_entity.id
_entity.type
_entity.pdbx_description
1 polymer ?
#
loop_
_entity_poly.entity_id
_entity_poly.type
_entity_poly.pdbx_seq_one_letter_code
_entity_poly.pdbx_strand_id
1 'polypeptide(L)'
;MIVLIALLQGLALYAAQELAPHWPFHDLANRYSWNAWVLTVPSAIALTLGHLRDRRLWLHALLASLLVIALAAWVGWNLAGVENIWVASLRDPLSISLAIAAFVLLPWWQFRLQHGHWRADYPALFERAWQNGLILLVAALFTGLAWMLLWLWAALFSVVKVDFFHHLFRERAFVALATGTLAGFGVLIGRTQHHAIQIIRQVLFALCRGLLPLLSFIAVLFVISLPLTGLASPGGYRSQAQELLTLAVLLVCMVNAVYQRSGIDRPYPAMLRRVVEASLLVLPVYTGVALYSLALRIGQYGWTIERFWGVGVGVLTAGYAAGYALAVVRRNERWLQGIEPVNRVMCWAVLALAVLGNTPLLDPARIAARSLAERVRADPSTLTVNDSRQLRQYNGRPGVDALRALQQDPVIQADRRATAIIAQQMKGERGASYTLEDYVEAGVYDLPTLKQRITLAKGSASPPDTWWTSVLEHMNASDCVKEDNGCIALQRDLDGDGQQEVLLCKEGRSRGPECALHVWQDAQWREAAEVNFREDDGKAADQALRDGQLRIAPSRQAMSGYCRIAPGHPVHEYYHANEYGFPQRDERELFERLLLEINQAGLSWETILKKREGFRAAYDAFDVDRVAAYAEQDIERLLSDPGIIRNRLKVLAAIHNAQVIQQLRQSHGSFAAWLDAHHPRSKADWVKLFKKTFRFTGGEITGEFLMSLGYLPGAHAEDCPVHAKLLKLAPPWVQASAG
;
A
#
# COMPACT_ATOMS: atom_id res chain seq x y z
N MET A 1 -18.56 31.09 -2.78
CA MET A 1 -17.73 30.87 -3.99
C MET A 1 -16.49 30.03 -3.71
N ILE A 2 -15.63 30.39 -2.74
CA ILE A 2 -14.44 29.56 -2.37
C ILE A 2 -14.82 28.10 -2.09
N VAL A 3 -15.85 27.87 -1.26
CA VAL A 3 -16.36 26.52 -0.96
C VAL A 3 -16.87 25.81 -2.20
N LEU A 4 -17.52 26.52 -3.14
CA LEU A 4 -18.00 25.94 -4.39
C LEU A 4 -16.84 25.49 -5.28
N ILE A 5 -15.77 26.29 -5.38
CA ILE A 5 -14.55 25.91 -6.12
C ILE A 5 -13.95 24.63 -5.53
N ALA A 6 -13.85 24.54 -4.20
CA ALA A 6 -13.28 23.38 -3.53
C ALA A 6 -14.19 22.13 -3.61
N LEU A 7 -15.51 22.31 -3.58
CA LEU A 7 -16.48 21.24 -3.87
C LEU A 7 -16.32 20.70 -5.30
N LEU A 8 -16.27 21.60 -6.29
CA LEU A 8 -16.06 21.23 -7.69
C LEU A 8 -14.70 20.56 -7.90
N GLN A 9 -13.67 20.97 -7.16
CA GLN A 9 -12.36 20.33 -7.14
C GLN A 9 -12.46 18.89 -6.61
N GLY A 10 -13.19 18.66 -5.51
CA GLY A 10 -13.46 17.31 -5.00
C GLY A 10 -14.21 16.44 -6.01
N LEU A 11 -15.26 16.99 -6.63
CA LEU A 11 -16.03 16.31 -7.68
C LEU A 11 -15.17 15.97 -8.91
N ALA A 12 -14.28 16.88 -9.32
CA ALA A 12 -13.39 16.66 -10.46
C ALA A 12 -12.37 15.55 -10.19
N LEU A 13 -11.83 15.44 -8.97
CA LEU A 13 -10.95 14.34 -8.57
C LEU A 13 -11.71 13.00 -8.54
N TYR A 14 -12.94 13.00 -8.02
CA TYR A 14 -13.80 11.82 -8.01
C TYR A 14 -14.13 11.35 -9.44
N ALA A 15 -14.53 12.26 -10.32
CA ALA A 15 -14.85 11.95 -11.71
C ALA A 15 -13.69 11.26 -12.44
N ALA A 16 -12.45 11.69 -12.20
CA ALA A 16 -11.27 11.06 -12.79
C ALA A 16 -11.01 9.63 -12.27
N GLN A 17 -11.43 9.32 -11.04
CA GLN A 17 -11.32 7.97 -10.48
C GLN A 17 -12.42 7.05 -11.02
N GLU A 18 -13.66 7.53 -11.11
CA GLU A 18 -14.78 6.74 -11.66
C GLU A 18 -14.65 6.52 -13.17
N LEU A 19 -14.21 7.54 -13.90
CA LEU A 19 -14.00 7.44 -15.35
C LEU A 19 -12.65 6.80 -15.70
N ALA A 20 -11.89 6.31 -14.71
CA ALA A 20 -10.60 5.66 -14.92
C ALA A 20 -10.59 4.51 -15.94
N PRO A 21 -11.67 3.75 -16.19
CA PRO A 21 -11.72 2.76 -17.27
C PRO A 21 -11.95 3.36 -18.67
N HIS A 22 -12.42 4.61 -18.76
CA HIS A 22 -12.91 5.23 -20.00
C HIS A 22 -11.95 6.30 -20.51
N TRP A 23 -12.03 6.63 -21.81
CA TRP A 23 -11.34 7.78 -22.35
C TRP A 23 -11.80 9.09 -21.69
N PRO A 24 -10.92 10.05 -21.36
CA PRO A 24 -9.46 10.04 -21.53
C PRO A 24 -8.68 9.44 -20.34
N PHE A 25 -9.35 9.04 -19.25
CA PHE A 25 -8.73 8.67 -17.97
C PHE A 25 -8.24 7.20 -17.86
N HIS A 26 -8.47 6.37 -18.88
CA HIS A 26 -7.79 5.07 -19.01
C HIS A 26 -6.27 5.21 -19.05
N ASP A 27 -5.76 6.27 -19.69
CA ASP A 27 -4.34 6.59 -19.71
C ASP A 27 -3.91 7.23 -18.38
N LEU A 28 -2.88 6.65 -17.79
CA LEU A 28 -2.26 7.13 -16.56
C LEU A 28 -1.74 8.56 -16.73
N ALA A 29 -1.19 8.91 -17.90
CA ALA A 29 -0.67 10.25 -18.18
C ALA A 29 -1.76 11.34 -18.10
N ASN A 30 -2.93 11.05 -18.66
CA ASN A 30 -4.07 11.95 -18.65
C ASN A 30 -4.64 12.13 -17.24
N ARG A 31 -4.72 11.05 -16.46
CA ARG A 31 -5.12 11.14 -15.04
C ARG A 31 -4.16 12.00 -14.24
N TYR A 32 -2.85 11.88 -14.45
CA TYR A 32 -1.87 12.72 -13.77
C TYR A 32 -2.01 14.19 -14.14
N SER A 33 -2.15 14.48 -15.42
CA SER A 33 -2.34 15.85 -15.92
C SER A 33 -3.59 16.49 -15.33
N TRP A 34 -4.69 15.75 -15.30
CA TRP A 34 -5.93 16.18 -14.68
C TRP A 34 -5.77 16.43 -13.18
N ASN A 35 -5.24 15.48 -12.43
CA ASN A 35 -5.08 15.60 -10.98
C ASN A 35 -4.14 16.75 -10.60
N ALA A 36 -3.03 16.93 -11.32
CA ALA A 36 -2.10 18.04 -11.12
C ALA A 36 -2.79 19.39 -11.35
N TRP A 37 -3.56 19.52 -12.43
CA TRP A 37 -4.31 20.73 -12.74
C TRP A 37 -5.38 21.03 -11.68
N VAL A 38 -6.22 20.04 -11.34
CA VAL A 38 -7.32 20.16 -10.37
C VAL A 38 -6.80 20.53 -8.97
N LEU A 39 -5.65 19.99 -8.55
CA LEU A 39 -5.08 20.29 -7.23
C LEU A 39 -4.38 21.65 -7.15
N THR A 40 -3.82 22.16 -8.24
CA THR A 40 -2.99 23.37 -8.21
C THR A 40 -3.74 24.64 -8.57
N VAL A 41 -4.36 24.69 -9.76
CA VAL A 41 -4.93 25.93 -10.29
C VAL A 41 -6.22 26.34 -9.56
N PRO A 42 -7.22 25.46 -9.34
CA PRO A 42 -8.39 25.78 -8.53
C PRO A 42 -8.04 26.23 -7.11
N SER A 43 -7.06 25.59 -6.46
CA SER A 43 -6.56 25.98 -5.14
C SER A 43 -5.95 27.39 -5.16
N ALA A 44 -5.14 27.70 -6.17
CA ALA A 44 -4.57 29.04 -6.36
C ALA A 44 -5.67 30.08 -6.59
N ILE A 45 -6.72 29.77 -7.37
CA ILE A 45 -7.88 30.64 -7.56
C ILE A 45 -8.60 30.85 -6.22
N ALA A 46 -8.85 29.78 -5.45
CA ALA A 46 -9.54 29.85 -4.15
C ALA A 46 -8.81 30.77 -3.15
N LEU A 47 -7.48 30.77 -3.16
CA LEU A 47 -6.64 31.65 -2.33
C LEU A 47 -6.53 33.08 -2.87
N THR A 48 -6.72 33.30 -4.17
CA THR A 48 -6.55 34.61 -4.83
C THR A 48 -7.87 35.36 -5.05
N LEU A 49 -8.99 34.65 -5.04
CA LEU A 49 -10.29 35.18 -5.45
C LEU A 49 -10.68 36.42 -4.62
N GLY A 50 -10.79 37.56 -5.30
CA GLY A 50 -11.34 38.82 -4.78
C GLY A 50 -12.61 39.23 -5.55
N HIS A 51 -12.48 39.47 -6.85
CA HIS A 51 -13.60 39.80 -7.74
C HIS A 51 -13.68 38.84 -8.93
N LEU A 52 -14.85 38.24 -9.16
CA LEU A 52 -15.07 37.27 -10.25
C LEU A 52 -14.99 37.90 -11.65
N ARG A 53 -15.26 39.20 -11.76
CA ARG A 53 -15.27 39.93 -13.04
C ARG A 53 -13.88 40.41 -13.49
N ASP A 54 -12.83 40.22 -12.68
CA ASP A 54 -11.48 40.63 -13.08
C ASP A 54 -10.94 39.68 -14.17
N ARG A 55 -10.83 40.18 -15.40
CA ARG A 55 -10.29 39.41 -16.55
C ARG A 55 -8.85 38.95 -16.31
N ARG A 56 -8.07 39.68 -15.51
CA ARG A 56 -6.66 39.34 -15.21
C ARG A 56 -6.57 38.06 -14.37
N LEU A 57 -7.53 37.81 -13.47
CA LEU A 57 -7.60 36.57 -12.69
C LEU A 57 -7.69 35.36 -13.64
N TRP A 58 -8.63 35.38 -14.57
CA TRP A 58 -8.86 34.28 -15.49
C TRP A 58 -7.73 34.10 -16.51
N LEU A 59 -7.13 35.19 -16.99
CA LEU A 59 -5.94 35.12 -17.84
C LEU A 59 -4.77 34.41 -17.14
N HIS A 60 -4.47 34.80 -15.90
CA HIS A 60 -3.39 34.17 -15.14
C HIS A 60 -3.71 32.71 -14.78
N ALA A 61 -4.97 32.39 -14.47
CA ALA A 61 -5.42 31.01 -14.28
C ALA A 61 -5.26 30.16 -15.55
N LEU A 62 -5.55 30.72 -16.73
CA LEU A 62 -5.34 30.03 -18.01
C LEU A 62 -3.85 29.76 -18.25
N LEU A 63 -2.99 30.77 -18.07
CA LEU A 63 -1.53 30.61 -18.22
C LEU A 63 -0.96 29.56 -17.25
N ALA A 64 -1.40 29.59 -15.98
CA ALA A 64 -1.03 28.58 -15.00
C ALA A 64 -1.54 27.18 -15.40
N SER A 65 -2.75 27.09 -15.95
CA SER A 65 -3.32 25.83 -16.44
C SER A 65 -2.49 25.23 -17.56
N LEU A 66 -2.13 26.04 -18.57
CA LEU A 66 -1.29 25.61 -19.68
C LEU A 66 0.07 25.10 -19.20
N LEU A 67 0.70 25.80 -18.27
CA LEU A 67 1.99 25.38 -17.70
C LEU A 67 1.88 24.06 -16.92
N VAL A 68 0.92 23.96 -16.00
CA VAL A 68 0.73 22.75 -15.17
C VAL A 68 0.40 21.54 -16.04
N ILE A 69 -0.51 21.71 -17.01
CA ILE A 69 -0.87 20.63 -17.94
C ILE A 69 0.34 20.23 -18.79
N ALA A 70 1.13 21.18 -19.31
CA ALA A 70 2.31 20.85 -20.10
C ALA A 70 3.36 20.06 -19.29
N LEU A 71 3.65 20.48 -18.06
CA LEU A 71 4.61 19.77 -17.19
C LEU A 71 4.09 18.38 -16.80
N ALA A 72 2.83 18.28 -16.43
CA ALA A 72 2.22 17.01 -16.05
C ALA A 72 2.04 16.06 -17.24
N ALA A 73 1.77 16.59 -18.44
CA ALA A 73 1.71 15.80 -19.68
C ALA A 73 3.09 15.27 -20.07
N TRP A 74 4.16 16.04 -19.88
CA TRP A 74 5.54 15.57 -20.11
C TRP A 74 5.89 14.41 -19.17
N VAL A 75 5.62 14.55 -17.86
CA VAL A 75 5.84 13.48 -16.89
C VAL A 75 4.94 12.28 -17.18
N GLY A 76 3.68 12.53 -17.53
CA GLY A 76 2.73 11.51 -17.96
C GLY A 76 3.24 10.73 -19.17
N TRP A 77 3.80 11.39 -20.18
CA TRP A 77 4.40 10.77 -21.36
C TRP A 77 5.58 9.84 -21.01
N ASN A 78 6.38 10.21 -20.01
CA ASN A 78 7.46 9.36 -19.49
C ASN A 78 6.96 8.12 -18.73
N LEU A 79 5.70 8.14 -18.27
CA LEU A 79 5.04 7.02 -17.58
C LEU A 79 4.18 6.17 -18.54
N ALA A 80 3.69 6.76 -19.63
CA ALA A 80 2.78 6.12 -20.57
C ALA A 80 3.45 4.97 -21.35
N GLY A 81 2.72 3.86 -21.52
CA GLY A 81 3.16 2.71 -22.30
C GLY A 81 4.25 1.85 -21.64
N VAL A 82 4.54 2.08 -20.36
CA VAL A 82 5.53 1.31 -19.61
C VAL A 82 4.90 0.67 -18.38
N GLU A 83 4.81 -0.66 -18.38
CA GLU A 83 4.26 -1.43 -17.26
C GLU A 83 5.28 -1.62 -16.14
N ASN A 84 4.76 -1.82 -14.92
CA ASN A 84 5.51 -2.18 -13.72
C ASN A 84 6.63 -1.23 -13.27
N ILE A 85 6.44 0.08 -13.51
CA ILE A 85 7.35 1.15 -13.05
C ILE A 85 7.00 1.69 -11.65
N TRP A 86 8.02 2.25 -10.97
CA TRP A 86 7.88 3.03 -9.74
C TRP A 86 7.45 4.46 -10.08
N VAL A 87 6.15 4.66 -10.18
CA VAL A 87 5.57 5.95 -10.59
C VAL A 87 5.94 7.12 -9.65
N ALA A 88 6.18 6.82 -8.36
CA ALA A 88 6.58 7.80 -7.36
C ALA A 88 7.86 8.57 -7.75
N SER A 89 8.82 7.91 -8.42
CA SER A 89 10.11 8.48 -8.81
C SER A 89 10.00 9.71 -9.72
N LEU A 90 8.93 9.79 -10.52
CA LEU A 90 8.65 10.90 -11.44
C LEU A 90 7.51 11.80 -10.93
N ARG A 91 6.49 11.21 -10.30
CA ARG A 91 5.33 11.93 -9.77
C ARG A 91 5.70 12.83 -8.59
N ASP A 92 6.49 12.34 -7.65
CA ASP A 92 6.75 13.05 -6.39
C ASP A 92 7.59 14.30 -6.62
N PRO A 93 8.68 14.27 -7.43
CA PRO A 93 9.39 15.48 -7.80
C PRO A 93 8.53 16.51 -8.53
N LEU A 94 7.66 16.09 -9.47
CA LEU A 94 6.73 17.00 -10.12
C LEU A 94 5.78 17.65 -9.11
N SER A 95 5.22 16.86 -8.20
CA SER A 95 4.27 17.34 -7.19
C SER A 95 4.91 18.36 -6.26
N ILE A 96 6.15 18.10 -5.81
CA ILE A 96 6.95 19.03 -5.00
C ILE A 96 7.27 20.29 -5.79
N SER A 97 7.72 20.17 -7.05
CA SER A 97 8.02 21.31 -7.91
C SER A 97 6.80 22.19 -8.17
N LEU A 98 5.62 21.60 -8.40
CA LEU A 98 4.36 22.34 -8.55
C LEU A 98 3.96 23.05 -7.25
N ALA A 99 4.13 22.41 -6.09
CA ALA A 99 3.88 23.03 -4.80
C ALA A 99 4.82 24.22 -4.54
N ILE A 100 6.11 24.08 -4.84
CA ILE A 100 7.11 25.15 -4.75
C ILE A 100 6.75 26.28 -5.72
N ALA A 101 6.46 25.97 -6.97
CA ALA A 101 6.10 26.96 -7.98
C ALA A 101 4.83 27.73 -7.58
N ALA A 102 3.80 27.03 -7.08
CA ALA A 102 2.59 27.65 -6.56
C ALA A 102 2.89 28.54 -5.35
N PHE A 103 3.68 28.07 -4.38
CA PHE A 103 4.07 28.85 -3.20
C PHE A 103 4.81 30.14 -3.57
N VAL A 104 5.72 30.08 -4.55
CA VAL A 104 6.50 31.23 -5.01
C VAL A 104 5.68 32.18 -5.87
N LEU A 105 4.86 31.68 -6.81
CA LEU A 105 4.14 32.51 -7.79
C LEU A 105 2.84 33.12 -7.27
N LEU A 106 2.15 32.44 -6.34
CA LEU A 106 0.86 32.89 -5.82
C LEU A 106 0.89 34.30 -5.18
N PRO A 107 1.91 34.66 -4.35
CA PRO A 107 2.06 36.02 -3.82
C PRO A 107 2.19 37.09 -4.91
N TRP A 108 2.88 36.78 -6.01
CA TRP A 108 3.02 37.71 -7.15
C TRP A 108 1.69 37.88 -7.87
N TRP A 109 0.95 36.78 -8.07
CA TRP A 109 -0.38 36.83 -8.66
C TRP A 109 -1.33 37.68 -7.81
N GLN A 110 -1.36 37.45 -6.49
CA GLN A 110 -2.13 38.28 -5.55
C GLN A 110 -1.67 39.74 -5.58
N PHE A 111 -0.36 40.02 -5.65
CA PHE A 111 0.18 41.38 -5.77
C PHE A 111 -0.33 42.07 -7.02
N ARG A 112 -0.23 41.41 -8.18
CA ARG A 112 -0.63 41.94 -9.48
C ARG A 112 -2.11 42.31 -9.54
N LEU A 113 -2.98 41.49 -8.95
CA LEU A 113 -4.42 41.79 -8.92
C LEU A 113 -4.76 42.98 -8.03
N GLN A 114 -4.06 43.12 -6.89
CA GLN A 114 -4.30 44.21 -5.95
C GLN A 114 -3.72 45.55 -6.41
N HIS A 115 -2.52 45.55 -7.01
CA HIS A 115 -1.75 46.79 -7.30
C HIS A 115 -1.67 47.11 -8.81
N GLY A 116 -2.08 46.20 -9.69
CA GLY A 116 -2.05 46.39 -11.14
C GLY A 116 -0.67 46.24 -11.81
N HIS A 117 0.42 46.17 -11.05
CA HIS A 117 1.79 45.96 -11.54
C HIS A 117 2.48 44.79 -10.83
N TRP A 118 3.63 44.34 -11.37
CA TRP A 118 4.40 43.24 -10.79
C TRP A 118 5.50 43.69 -9.81
N ARG A 119 5.83 44.99 -9.74
CA ARG A 119 6.90 45.50 -8.87
C ARG A 119 6.50 45.37 -7.39
N ALA A 120 7.02 44.34 -6.71
CA ALA A 120 6.71 44.03 -5.31
C ALA A 120 7.99 44.02 -4.46
N ASP A 121 7.89 44.51 -3.22
CA ASP A 121 8.96 44.41 -2.24
C ASP A 121 9.04 42.98 -1.67
N TYR A 122 10.25 42.52 -1.33
CA TYR A 122 10.46 41.17 -0.79
C TYR A 122 9.62 40.90 0.47
N PRO A 123 9.56 41.81 1.48
CA PRO A 123 8.73 41.60 2.66
C PRO A 123 7.24 41.41 2.34
N ALA A 124 6.71 42.13 1.34
CA ALA A 124 5.30 42.01 0.95
C ALA A 124 5.00 40.64 0.32
N LEU A 125 5.92 40.11 -0.50
CA LEU A 125 5.80 38.78 -1.08
C LEU A 125 5.95 37.68 -0.03
N PHE A 126 6.95 37.81 0.85
CA PHE A 126 7.19 36.88 1.95
C PHE A 126 5.99 36.80 2.89
N GLU A 127 5.40 37.95 3.22
CA GLU A 127 4.24 38.01 4.11
C GLU A 127 3.04 37.23 3.53
N ARG A 128 2.74 37.44 2.25
CA ARG A 128 1.65 36.74 1.56
C ARG A 128 1.93 35.26 1.37
N ALA A 129 3.16 34.88 1.06
CA ALA A 129 3.56 33.48 0.93
C ALA A 129 3.26 32.69 2.22
N TRP A 130 3.72 33.22 3.36
CA TRP A 130 3.47 32.61 4.67
C TRP A 130 2.01 32.65 5.09
N GLN A 131 1.28 33.73 4.80
CA GLN A 131 -0.17 33.77 5.03
C GLN A 131 -0.89 32.66 4.25
N ASN A 132 -0.57 32.48 2.96
CA ASN A 132 -1.14 31.40 2.15
C ASN A 132 -0.80 30.02 2.74
N GLY A 133 0.45 29.80 3.15
CA GLY A 133 0.88 28.56 3.80
C GLY A 133 0.12 28.27 5.10
N LEU A 134 -0.06 29.27 5.96
CA LEU A 134 -0.82 29.13 7.21
C LEU A 134 -2.31 28.90 6.96
N ILE A 135 -2.90 29.55 5.95
CA ILE A 135 -4.29 29.30 5.56
C ILE A 135 -4.48 27.85 5.11
N LEU A 136 -3.56 27.33 4.28
CA LEU A 136 -3.59 25.93 3.85
C LEU A 136 -3.41 24.96 5.04
N LEU A 137 -2.53 25.29 5.99
CA LEU A 137 -2.35 24.50 7.22
C LEU A 137 -3.62 24.46 8.07
N VAL A 138 -4.26 25.62 8.28
CA VAL A 138 -5.55 25.71 9.00
C VAL A 138 -6.63 24.94 8.25
N ALA A 139 -6.66 25.00 6.92
CA ALA A 139 -7.61 24.25 6.12
C ALA A 139 -7.41 22.73 6.23
N ALA A 140 -6.15 22.27 6.21
CA ALA A 140 -5.81 20.86 6.42
C ALA A 140 -6.18 20.39 7.83
N LEU A 141 -5.87 21.18 8.87
CA LEU A 141 -6.23 20.87 10.25
C LEU A 141 -7.76 20.80 10.43
N PHE A 142 -8.48 21.78 9.92
CA PHE A 142 -9.94 21.80 9.97
C PHE A 142 -10.54 20.57 9.27
N THR A 143 -10.04 20.23 8.08
CA THR A 143 -10.48 19.05 7.32
C THR A 143 -10.19 17.76 8.07
N GLY A 144 -9.00 17.62 8.67
CA GLY A 144 -8.61 16.46 9.46
C GLY A 144 -9.46 16.30 10.72
N LEU A 145 -9.68 17.38 11.48
CA LEU A 145 -10.55 17.39 12.66
C LEU A 145 -12.00 17.05 12.30
N ALA A 146 -12.51 17.58 11.20
CA ALA A 146 -13.84 17.24 10.71
C ALA A 146 -13.96 15.75 10.33
N TRP A 147 -12.93 15.17 9.69
CA TRP A 147 -12.89 13.73 9.41
C TRP A 147 -12.83 12.88 10.69
N MET A 148 -12.06 13.32 11.69
CA MET A 148 -12.06 12.67 13.01
C MET A 148 -13.46 12.67 13.63
N LEU A 149 -14.19 13.78 13.52
CA LEU A 149 -15.57 13.87 14.01
C LEU A 149 -16.52 12.97 13.21
N LEU A 150 -16.38 12.89 11.88
CA LEU A 150 -17.18 11.99 11.04
C LEU A 150 -16.93 10.52 11.38
N TRP A 151 -15.67 10.13 11.63
CA TRP A 151 -15.36 8.77 12.08
C TRP A 151 -15.88 8.48 13.47
N LEU A 152 -15.79 9.43 14.41
CA LEU A 152 -16.39 9.29 15.73
C LEU A 152 -17.91 9.14 15.61
N TRP A 153 -18.56 9.94 14.76
CA TRP A 153 -20.00 9.84 14.47
C TRP A 153 -20.34 8.43 13.94
N ALA A 154 -19.64 7.95 12.92
CA ALA A 154 -19.84 6.60 12.39
C ALA A 154 -19.64 5.52 13.45
N ALA A 155 -18.61 5.64 14.29
CA ALA A 155 -18.32 4.68 15.36
C ALA A 155 -19.43 4.67 16.43
N LEU A 156 -19.87 5.84 16.91
CA LEU A 156 -20.93 5.96 17.92
C LEU A 156 -22.25 5.35 17.44
N PHE A 157 -22.61 5.54 16.17
CA PHE A 157 -23.85 4.98 15.62
C PHE A 157 -23.74 3.48 15.33
N SER A 158 -22.56 2.98 14.98
CA SER A 158 -22.32 1.54 14.85
C SER A 158 -22.50 0.81 16.19
N VAL A 159 -22.20 1.46 17.33
CA VAL A 159 -22.51 0.90 18.68
C VAL A 159 -24.01 0.68 18.87
N VAL A 160 -24.86 1.56 18.34
CA VAL A 160 -26.34 1.45 18.37
C VAL A 160 -26.87 0.58 17.20
N LYS A 161 -25.98 -0.15 16.50
CA LYS A 161 -26.29 -0.99 15.33
C LYS A 161 -26.87 -0.23 14.13
N VAL A 162 -26.50 1.04 13.98
CA VAL A 162 -26.81 1.87 12.81
C VAL A 162 -25.54 2.01 11.96
N ASP A 163 -25.30 1.06 11.07
CA ASP A 163 -24.09 1.03 10.22
C ASP A 163 -24.18 1.94 8.99
N PHE A 164 -25.33 2.57 8.75
CA PHE A 164 -25.57 3.49 7.63
C PHE A 164 -24.45 4.52 7.46
N PHE A 165 -24.05 5.21 8.55
CA PHE A 165 -23.01 6.25 8.50
C PHE A 165 -21.63 5.70 8.20
N HIS A 166 -21.32 4.50 8.72
CA HIS A 166 -20.06 3.83 8.45
C HIS A 166 -19.91 3.48 6.97
N HIS A 167 -20.99 3.04 6.32
CA HIS A 167 -21.02 2.82 4.88
C HIS A 167 -20.98 4.13 4.08
N LEU A 168 -21.84 5.10 4.43
CA LEU A 168 -21.93 6.38 3.72
C LEU A 168 -20.59 7.14 3.74
N PHE A 169 -19.91 7.22 4.88
CA PHE A 169 -18.67 8.01 5.00
C PHE A 169 -17.44 7.35 4.38
N ARG A 170 -17.52 6.07 4.01
CA ARG A 170 -16.49 5.35 3.25
C ARG A 170 -16.76 5.35 1.75
N GLU A 171 -17.94 5.79 1.33
CA GLU A 171 -18.31 5.89 -0.07
C GLU A 171 -17.43 6.92 -0.79
N ARG A 172 -16.83 6.55 -1.93
CA ARG A 172 -15.83 7.39 -2.62
C ARG A 172 -16.38 8.77 -3.00
N ALA A 173 -17.62 8.81 -3.48
CA ALA A 173 -18.32 10.05 -3.81
C ALA A 173 -18.46 10.96 -2.59
N PHE A 174 -18.89 10.40 -1.46
CA PHE A 174 -19.02 11.16 -0.22
C PHE A 174 -17.66 11.67 0.26
N VAL A 175 -16.62 10.82 0.26
CA VAL A 175 -15.26 11.20 0.67
C VAL A 175 -14.76 12.39 -0.14
N ALA A 176 -14.92 12.37 -1.46
CA ALA A 176 -14.46 13.43 -2.33
C ALA A 176 -15.23 14.75 -2.13
N LEU A 177 -16.56 14.68 -2.09
CA LEU A 177 -17.42 15.86 -1.90
C LEU A 177 -17.25 16.47 -0.51
N ALA A 178 -17.22 15.64 0.53
CA ALA A 178 -17.02 16.08 1.92
C ALA A 178 -15.63 16.70 2.09
N THR A 179 -14.57 16.04 1.61
CA THR A 179 -13.20 16.57 1.71
C THR A 179 -13.06 17.91 0.98
N GLY A 180 -13.57 18.01 -0.26
CA GLY A 180 -13.54 19.27 -1.01
C GLY A 180 -14.30 20.40 -0.29
N THR A 181 -15.48 20.11 0.23
CA THR A 181 -16.29 21.08 0.97
C THR A 181 -15.62 21.53 2.26
N LEU A 182 -15.13 20.59 3.07
CA LEU A 182 -14.46 20.85 4.34
C LEU A 182 -13.16 21.63 4.13
N ALA A 183 -12.36 21.28 3.13
CA ALA A 183 -11.17 22.03 2.75
C ALA A 183 -11.53 23.47 2.32
N GLY A 184 -12.60 23.63 1.54
CA GLY A 184 -13.12 24.93 1.14
C GLY A 184 -13.56 25.81 2.33
N PHE A 185 -14.25 25.23 3.32
CA PHE A 185 -14.58 25.92 4.57
C PHE A 185 -13.33 26.29 5.35
N GLY A 186 -12.35 25.38 5.44
CA GLY A 186 -11.06 25.65 6.06
C GLY A 186 -10.33 26.85 5.45
N VAL A 187 -10.29 26.93 4.11
CA VAL A 187 -9.71 28.08 3.40
C VAL A 187 -10.51 29.36 3.66
N LEU A 188 -11.85 29.29 3.65
CA LEU A 188 -12.70 30.45 3.96
C LEU A 188 -12.49 30.97 5.38
N ILE A 189 -12.40 30.07 6.38
CA ILE A 189 -12.12 30.41 7.77
C ILE A 189 -10.74 31.06 7.88
N GLY A 190 -9.70 30.45 7.30
CA GLY A 190 -8.35 31.00 7.31
C GLY A 190 -8.26 32.38 6.67
N ARG A 191 -9.03 32.63 5.59
CA ARG A 191 -9.08 33.93 4.91
C ARG A 191 -9.90 34.98 5.65
N THR A 192 -10.87 34.61 6.48
CA THR A 192 -11.69 35.56 7.24
C THR A 192 -11.06 35.91 8.59
N GLN A 193 -10.29 34.99 9.17
CA GLN A 193 -9.63 35.13 10.47
C GLN A 193 -8.23 35.75 10.37
N HIS A 194 -8.12 36.93 9.75
CA HIS A 194 -6.84 37.60 9.52
C HIS A 194 -6.00 37.79 10.80
N HIS A 195 -6.64 38.19 11.90
CA HIS A 195 -5.95 38.39 13.18
C HIS A 195 -5.37 37.10 13.74
N ALA A 196 -6.13 35.99 13.71
CA ALA A 196 -5.66 34.70 14.19
C ALA A 196 -4.45 34.19 13.38
N ILE A 197 -4.49 34.31 12.05
CA ILE A 197 -3.36 33.92 11.19
C ILE A 197 -2.11 34.75 11.50
N GLN A 198 -2.27 36.05 11.77
CA GLN A 198 -1.16 36.92 12.18
C GLN A 198 -0.58 36.49 13.53
N ILE A 199 -1.41 36.16 14.52
CA ILE A 199 -0.96 35.65 15.83
C ILE A 199 -0.20 34.34 15.66
N ILE A 200 -0.76 33.36 14.92
CA ILE A 200 -0.10 32.06 14.67
C ILE A 200 1.27 32.28 14.04
N ARG A 201 1.37 33.18 13.05
CA ARG A 201 2.65 33.55 12.43
C ARG A 201 3.63 34.15 13.43
N GLN A 202 3.18 35.06 14.29
CA GLN A 202 4.02 35.67 15.33
C GLN A 202 4.54 34.62 16.31
N VAL A 203 3.69 33.69 16.75
CA VAL A 203 4.09 32.56 17.61
C VAL A 203 5.12 31.68 16.91
N LEU A 204 4.87 31.28 15.65
CA LEU A 204 5.80 30.48 14.86
C LEU A 204 7.17 31.15 14.74
N PHE A 205 7.20 32.44 14.41
CA PHE A 205 8.47 33.17 14.27
C PHE A 205 9.14 33.45 15.62
N ALA A 206 8.39 33.55 16.71
CA ALA A 206 8.96 33.58 18.07
C ALA A 206 9.64 32.26 18.42
N LEU A 207 9.04 31.12 18.07
CA LEU A 207 9.67 29.80 18.22
C LEU A 207 10.94 29.68 17.37
N CYS A 208 10.87 30.07 16.08
CA CYS A 208 12.06 30.10 15.22
C CYS A 208 13.15 30.99 15.79
N ARG A 209 12.79 32.15 16.36
CA ARG A 209 13.72 33.06 17.03
C ARG A 209 14.39 32.42 18.23
N GLY A 210 13.65 31.68 19.06
CA GLY A 210 14.21 30.97 20.21
C GLY A 210 15.14 29.81 19.83
N LEU A 211 14.80 29.07 18.77
CA LEU A 211 15.54 27.87 18.34
C LEU A 211 16.75 28.17 17.45
N LEU A 212 16.78 29.31 16.75
CA LEU A 212 17.87 29.64 15.81
C LEU A 212 19.26 29.66 16.47
N PRO A 213 19.47 30.22 17.68
CA PRO A 213 20.77 30.18 18.33
C PRO A 213 21.24 28.75 18.67
N LEU A 214 20.33 27.86 19.07
CA LEU A 214 20.65 26.46 19.32
C LEU A 214 21.10 25.77 18.02
N LEU A 215 20.34 25.96 16.94
CA LEU A 215 20.70 25.41 15.63
C LEU A 215 22.05 25.96 15.13
N SER A 216 22.26 27.26 15.32
CA SER A 216 23.51 27.95 14.95
C SER A 216 24.70 27.42 15.74
N PHE A 217 24.51 27.14 17.04
CA PHE A 217 25.53 26.54 17.89
C PHE A 217 25.90 25.14 17.42
N ILE A 218 24.91 24.28 17.13
CA ILE A 218 25.12 22.94 16.57
C ILE A 218 25.91 23.03 15.26
N ALA A 219 25.54 23.97 14.39
CA ALA A 219 26.19 24.15 13.09
C ALA A 219 27.65 24.63 13.21
N VAL A 220 27.96 25.50 14.15
CA VAL A 220 29.36 25.92 14.38
C VAL A 220 30.17 24.78 15.01
N LEU A 221 29.60 24.11 16.02
CA LEU A 221 30.24 23.00 16.72
C LEU A 221 30.63 21.86 15.77
N PHE A 222 29.75 21.48 14.85
CA PHE A 222 30.03 20.42 13.89
C PHE A 222 31.21 20.79 12.97
N VAL A 223 31.28 22.01 12.43
CA VAL A 223 32.41 22.44 11.59
C VAL A 223 33.73 22.45 12.36
N ILE A 224 33.70 22.87 13.63
CA ILE A 224 34.88 22.82 14.51
C ILE A 224 35.32 21.37 14.78
N SER A 225 34.39 20.41 14.79
CA SER A 225 34.69 18.99 15.01
C SER A 225 35.24 18.25 13.77
N LEU A 226 35.03 18.78 12.55
CA LEU A 226 35.45 18.13 11.31
C LEU A 226 36.96 17.85 11.22
N PRO A 227 37.87 18.77 11.61
CA PRO A 227 39.32 18.49 11.59
C PRO A 227 39.74 17.36 12.55
N LEU A 228 38.95 17.09 13.60
CA LEU A 228 39.26 16.08 14.62
C LEU A 228 38.77 14.68 14.24
N THR A 229 37.65 14.60 13.52
CA THR A 229 36.96 13.34 13.21
C THR A 229 37.18 12.86 11.78
N GLY A 230 37.52 13.78 10.86
CA GLY A 230 37.56 13.50 9.43
C GLY A 230 36.18 13.25 8.82
N LEU A 231 36.09 13.20 7.49
CA LEU A 231 34.85 12.91 6.74
C LEU A 231 34.61 11.40 6.54
N ALA A 232 35.28 10.55 7.31
CA ALA A 232 35.22 9.10 7.14
C ALA A 232 33.84 8.56 7.53
N SER A 233 33.18 7.88 6.58
CA SER A 233 31.86 7.28 6.80
C SER A 233 31.98 5.93 7.51
N PRO A 234 31.22 5.70 8.60
CA PRO A 234 30.71 4.36 8.88
C PRO A 234 29.73 3.99 7.75
N GLY A 235 29.86 2.81 7.16
CA GLY A 235 28.94 2.33 6.13
C GLY A 235 27.52 2.20 6.69
N GLY A 236 26.61 3.08 6.26
CA GLY A 236 25.23 3.11 6.71
C GLY A 236 24.30 3.80 5.71
N TYR A 237 23.07 3.31 5.61
CA TYR A 237 22.05 3.59 4.59
C TYR A 237 21.64 5.06 4.36
N ARG A 238 22.14 6.04 5.13
CA ARG A 238 21.82 7.47 4.94
C ARG A 238 22.95 8.24 4.27
N SER A 239 22.61 9.11 3.33
CA SER A 239 23.59 9.91 2.61
C SER A 239 24.03 11.10 3.44
N GLN A 240 25.30 11.16 3.86
CA GLN A 240 25.90 12.30 4.58
C GLN A 240 25.56 13.68 3.98
N ALA A 241 25.41 13.75 2.65
CA ALA A 241 25.03 14.99 1.97
C ALA A 241 23.61 15.45 2.35
N GLN A 242 22.69 14.52 2.60
CA GLN A 242 21.31 14.83 2.97
C GLN A 242 21.24 15.49 4.35
N GLU A 243 21.95 15.00 5.37
CA GLU A 243 21.95 15.64 6.69
C GLU A 243 22.57 17.05 6.63
N LEU A 244 23.70 17.19 5.93
CA LEU A 244 24.38 18.48 5.77
C LEU A 244 23.50 19.51 5.02
N LEU A 245 22.85 19.09 3.93
CA LEU A 245 21.92 19.96 3.20
C LEU A 245 20.68 20.27 4.03
N THR A 246 20.15 19.32 4.79
CA THR A 246 18.97 19.55 5.65
C THR A 246 19.29 20.61 6.71
N LEU A 247 20.44 20.52 7.36
CA LEU A 247 20.89 21.51 8.34
C LEU A 247 21.07 22.89 7.68
N ALA A 248 21.69 22.95 6.49
CA ALA A 248 21.92 24.19 5.78
C ALA A 248 20.60 24.86 5.32
N VAL A 249 19.65 24.08 4.77
CA VAL A 249 18.32 24.57 4.39
C VAL A 249 17.56 25.06 5.62
N LEU A 250 17.61 24.34 6.74
CA LEU A 250 16.94 24.74 7.99
C LEU A 250 17.49 26.07 8.52
N LEU A 251 18.81 26.27 8.48
CA LEU A 251 19.43 27.55 8.83
C LEU A 251 18.95 28.68 7.92
N VAL A 252 18.93 28.46 6.59
CA VAL A 252 18.40 29.45 5.63
C VAL A 252 16.94 29.79 5.96
N CYS A 253 16.08 28.79 6.17
CA CYS A 253 14.67 29.00 6.51
C CYS A 253 14.49 29.77 7.83
N MET A 254 15.20 29.39 8.90
CA MET A 254 15.06 30.04 10.21
C MET A 254 15.61 31.46 10.23
N VAL A 255 16.70 31.73 9.51
CA VAL A 255 17.24 33.09 9.35
C VAL A 255 16.22 33.99 8.63
N ASN A 256 15.56 33.49 7.59
CA ASN A 256 14.46 34.19 6.93
C ASN A 256 13.26 34.42 7.84
N ALA A 257 12.91 33.45 8.70
CA ALA A 257 11.81 33.58 9.65
C ALA A 257 12.08 34.63 10.74
N VAL A 258 13.35 34.78 11.16
CA VAL A 258 13.77 35.75 12.18
C VAL A 258 13.98 37.16 11.61
N TYR A 259 14.27 37.28 10.32
CA TYR A 259 14.43 38.56 9.66
C TYR A 259 13.15 39.43 9.79
N GLN A 260 13.28 40.64 10.35
CA GLN A 260 12.15 41.57 10.54
C GLN A 260 12.40 42.90 9.81
N ARG A 261 11.35 43.40 9.14
CA ARG A 261 11.34 44.63 8.32
C ARG A 261 11.59 45.91 9.14
N SER A 262 11.34 45.90 10.45
CA SER A 262 11.49 47.07 11.34
C SER A 262 12.95 47.24 11.76
N GLY A 263 13.70 47.99 10.96
CA GLY A 263 15.09 48.36 11.25
C GLY A 263 15.23 49.13 12.56
N ILE A 264 16.14 48.65 13.40
CA ILE A 264 17.05 49.27 14.39
C ILE A 264 17.38 48.20 15.45
N ASP A 265 16.38 47.40 15.85
CA ASP A 265 16.55 46.42 16.92
C ASP A 265 17.23 45.14 16.45
N ARG A 266 18.30 44.78 17.15
CA ARG A 266 19.00 43.51 16.99
C ARG A 266 18.19 42.45 17.73
N PRO A 267 17.71 41.38 17.08
CA PRO A 267 16.81 40.41 17.72
C PRO A 267 17.47 39.61 18.85
N TYR A 268 18.80 39.68 18.95
CA TYR A 268 19.60 38.94 19.92
C TYR A 268 20.64 39.82 20.62
N PRO A 269 20.98 39.51 21.88
CA PRO A 269 22.18 40.00 22.54
C PRO A 269 23.45 39.68 21.76
N ALA A 270 24.54 40.41 22.04
CA ALA A 270 25.76 40.35 21.25
C ALA A 270 26.38 38.95 21.11
N MET A 271 26.36 38.13 22.18
CA MET A 271 26.93 36.78 22.16
C MET A 271 26.12 35.84 21.23
N LEU A 272 24.81 35.72 21.44
CA LEU A 272 23.95 34.86 20.63
C LEU A 272 23.97 35.29 19.16
N ARG A 273 24.00 36.61 18.91
CA ARG A 273 24.15 37.14 17.56
C ARG A 273 25.46 36.69 16.89
N ARG A 274 26.58 36.72 17.59
CA ARG A 274 27.87 36.26 17.05
C ARG A 274 27.83 34.77 16.70
N VAL A 275 27.12 33.95 17.48
CA VAL A 275 26.93 32.52 17.17
C VAL A 275 26.12 32.35 15.88
N VAL A 276 25.03 33.12 15.71
CA VAL A 276 24.25 33.11 14.46
C VAL A 276 25.08 33.59 13.27
N GLU A 277 25.79 34.71 13.40
CA GLU A 277 26.68 35.24 12.35
C GLU A 277 27.80 34.25 11.99
N ALA A 278 28.41 33.59 12.98
CA ALA A 278 29.40 32.54 12.76
C ALA A 278 28.80 31.35 11.99
N SER A 279 27.58 30.92 12.33
CA SER A 279 26.89 29.84 11.61
C SER A 279 26.65 30.17 10.13
N LEU A 280 26.35 31.43 9.82
CA LEU A 280 26.18 31.90 8.43
C LEU A 280 27.50 31.95 7.66
N LEU A 281 28.61 32.28 8.34
CA LEU A 281 29.94 32.29 7.73
C LEU A 281 30.44 30.88 7.40
N VAL A 282 30.07 29.88 8.21
CA VAL A 282 30.43 28.47 7.95
C VAL A 282 29.43 27.74 7.03
N LEU A 283 28.28 28.35 6.73
CA LEU A 283 27.24 27.77 5.88
C LEU A 283 27.76 27.32 4.49
N PRO A 284 28.68 28.06 3.80
CA PRO A 284 29.26 27.59 2.55
C PRO A 284 30.07 26.29 2.67
N VAL A 285 30.67 26.03 3.84
CA VAL A 285 31.41 24.78 4.12
C VAL A 285 30.46 23.59 4.06
N TYR A 286 29.29 23.69 4.70
CA TYR A 286 28.26 22.65 4.65
C TYR A 286 27.84 22.30 3.23
N THR A 287 27.52 23.33 2.44
CA THR A 287 27.08 23.12 1.06
C THR A 287 28.21 22.60 0.17
N GLY A 288 29.45 23.04 0.40
CA GLY A 288 30.62 22.57 -0.32
C GLY A 288 30.91 21.09 -0.05
N VAL A 289 30.93 20.69 1.23
CA VAL A 289 31.11 19.28 1.63
C VAL A 289 29.99 18.41 1.07
N ALA A 290 28.73 18.84 1.18
CA ALA A 290 27.60 18.08 0.66
C ALA A 290 27.66 17.89 -0.86
N LEU A 291 27.98 18.95 -1.61
CA LEU A 291 28.15 18.88 -3.06
C LEU A 291 29.35 18.00 -3.46
N TYR A 292 30.44 18.06 -2.71
CA TYR A 292 31.60 17.18 -2.90
C TYR A 292 31.24 15.71 -2.66
N SER A 293 30.52 15.40 -1.58
CA SER A 293 30.03 14.05 -1.31
C SER A 293 29.08 13.54 -2.40
N LEU A 294 28.23 14.41 -2.96
CA LEU A 294 27.39 14.06 -4.11
C LEU A 294 28.22 13.83 -5.37
N ALA A 295 29.22 14.67 -5.64
CA ALA A 295 30.11 14.53 -6.79
C ALA A 295 30.87 13.20 -6.76
N LEU A 296 31.41 12.80 -5.61
CA LEU A 296 32.05 11.49 -5.44
C LEU A 296 31.08 10.33 -5.72
N ARG A 297 29.85 10.41 -5.22
CA ARG A 297 28.83 9.36 -5.47
C ARG A 297 28.40 9.31 -6.93
N ILE A 298 28.31 10.45 -7.61
CA ILE A 298 28.03 10.51 -9.04
C ILE A 298 29.19 9.91 -9.85
N GLY A 299 30.44 10.19 -9.46
CA GLY A 299 31.62 9.58 -10.09
C GLY A 299 31.66 8.06 -9.93
N GLN A 300 31.34 7.54 -8.74
CA GLN A 300 31.36 6.10 -8.46
C GLN A 300 30.15 5.35 -9.04
N TYR A 301 28.95 5.92 -8.89
CA TYR A 301 27.68 5.21 -9.13
C TYR A 301 26.81 5.84 -10.22
N GLY A 302 27.29 6.86 -10.94
CA GLY A 302 26.55 7.54 -12.00
C GLY A 302 25.43 8.46 -11.51
N TRP A 303 24.67 9.03 -12.45
CA TRP A 303 23.51 9.86 -12.13
C TRP A 303 22.27 9.03 -11.77
N THR A 304 21.51 9.51 -10.77
CA THR A 304 20.15 9.05 -10.45
C THR A 304 19.23 10.26 -10.34
N ILE A 305 17.90 10.05 -10.43
CA ILE A 305 16.92 11.13 -10.27
C ILE A 305 17.09 11.83 -8.90
N GLU A 306 17.31 11.06 -7.83
CA GLU A 306 17.54 11.60 -6.48
C GLU A 306 18.81 12.44 -6.41
N ARG A 307 19.92 11.99 -7.01
CA ARG A 307 21.19 12.74 -7.03
C ARG A 307 21.06 14.03 -7.84
N PHE A 308 20.29 14.02 -8.93
CA PHE A 308 19.98 15.22 -9.70
C PHE A 308 19.30 16.28 -8.83
N TRP A 309 18.22 15.92 -8.14
CA TRP A 309 17.53 16.86 -7.24
C TRP A 309 18.39 17.26 -6.04
N GLY A 310 19.19 16.33 -5.51
CA GLY A 310 20.16 16.61 -4.45
C GLY A 310 21.21 17.65 -4.85
N VAL A 311 21.78 17.54 -6.06
CA VAL A 311 22.70 18.54 -6.61
C VAL A 311 21.99 19.87 -6.84
N GLY A 312 20.77 19.85 -7.40
CA GLY A 312 19.98 21.07 -7.60
C GLY A 312 19.71 21.81 -6.29
N VAL A 313 19.24 21.11 -5.25
CA VAL A 313 19.05 21.67 -3.90
C VAL A 313 20.38 22.14 -3.32
N GLY A 314 21.47 21.38 -3.49
CA GLY A 314 22.80 21.76 -3.03
C GLY A 314 23.33 23.04 -3.65
N VAL A 315 23.19 23.21 -4.96
CA VAL A 315 23.60 24.42 -5.70
C VAL A 315 22.75 25.61 -5.27
N LEU A 316 21.43 25.44 -5.13
CA LEU A 316 20.56 26.51 -4.65
C LEU A 316 20.92 26.93 -3.22
N THR A 317 21.15 25.96 -2.33
CA THR A 317 21.55 26.22 -0.95
C THR A 317 22.92 26.88 -0.88
N ALA A 318 23.87 26.49 -1.74
CA ALA A 318 25.17 27.15 -1.86
C ALA A 318 25.04 28.62 -2.29
N GLY A 319 24.10 28.93 -3.20
CA GLY A 319 23.76 30.31 -3.57
C GLY A 319 23.25 31.14 -2.38
N TYR A 320 22.34 30.58 -1.58
CA TYR A 320 21.93 31.21 -0.31
C TYR A 320 23.09 31.36 0.66
N ALA A 321 23.90 30.32 0.83
CA ALA A 321 25.02 30.28 1.76
C ALA A 321 26.06 31.36 1.45
N ALA A 322 26.46 31.48 0.18
CA ALA A 322 27.39 32.51 -0.27
C ALA A 322 26.82 33.91 -0.09
N GLY A 323 25.55 34.11 -0.45
CA GLY A 323 24.86 35.39 -0.27
C GLY A 323 24.73 35.81 1.20
N TYR A 324 24.45 34.86 2.10
CA TYR A 324 24.27 35.13 3.52
C TYR A 324 25.60 35.36 4.23
N ALA A 325 26.63 34.57 3.90
CA ALA A 325 27.99 34.81 4.37
C ALA A 325 28.48 36.20 3.94
N LEU A 326 28.26 36.58 2.68
CA LEU A 326 28.60 37.91 2.17
C LEU A 326 27.82 39.03 2.88
N ALA A 327 26.54 38.80 3.20
CA ALA A 327 25.72 39.75 3.96
C ALA A 327 26.21 39.95 5.40
N VAL A 328 26.84 38.94 6.02
CA VAL A 328 27.49 39.07 7.35
C VAL A 328 28.82 39.83 7.25
N VAL A 329 29.62 39.55 6.22
CA VAL A 329 30.92 40.22 6.01
C VAL A 329 30.74 41.70 5.66
N ARG A 330 29.74 42.03 4.83
CA ARG A 330 29.36 43.42 4.52
C ARG A 330 28.64 44.02 5.72
N ARG A 331 29.41 44.66 6.62
CA ARG A 331 28.89 45.32 7.83
C ARG A 331 27.96 46.49 7.49
N ASN A 332 26.68 46.18 7.29
CA ASN A 332 25.62 47.16 7.07
C ASN A 332 25.10 47.70 8.42
N GLU A 333 24.54 48.92 8.40
CA GLU A 333 23.92 49.55 9.56
C GLU A 333 22.71 48.74 10.09
N ARG A 334 22.01 48.04 9.19
CA ARG A 334 20.88 47.16 9.51
C ARG A 334 21.32 45.70 9.42
N TRP A 335 21.06 44.96 10.51
CA TRP A 335 21.43 43.55 10.62
C TRP A 335 20.83 42.73 9.47
N LEU A 336 21.70 42.05 8.70
CA LEU A 336 21.38 41.16 7.58
C LEU A 336 20.54 41.76 6.44
N GLN A 337 20.54 43.09 6.21
CA GLN A 337 19.82 43.67 5.07
C GLN A 337 20.27 43.12 3.71
N GLY A 338 21.50 42.62 3.60
CA GLY A 338 22.04 42.01 2.38
C GLY A 338 21.33 40.73 1.93
N ILE A 339 20.47 40.11 2.75
CA ILE A 339 19.78 38.87 2.39
C ILE A 339 18.59 39.09 1.44
N GLU A 340 17.95 40.27 1.46
CA GLU A 340 16.79 40.56 0.62
C GLU A 340 17.06 40.42 -0.90
N PRO A 341 18.13 41.03 -1.47
CA PRO A 341 18.43 40.86 -2.88
C PRO A 341 18.82 39.41 -3.22
N VAL A 342 19.52 38.73 -2.31
CA VAL A 342 19.87 37.30 -2.47
C VAL A 342 18.60 36.47 -2.58
N ASN A 343 17.67 36.63 -1.64
CA ASN A 343 16.42 35.87 -1.63
C ASN A 343 15.58 36.11 -2.89
N ARG A 344 15.54 37.34 -3.40
CA ARG A 344 14.80 37.66 -4.62
C ARG A 344 15.37 36.93 -5.83
N VAL A 345 16.69 36.92 -6.00
CA VAL A 345 17.36 36.19 -7.10
C VAL A 345 17.16 34.69 -6.91
N MET A 346 17.35 34.19 -5.70
CA MET A 346 17.22 32.77 -5.41
C MET A 346 15.79 32.24 -5.58
N CYS A 347 14.75 33.04 -5.35
CA CYS A 347 13.36 32.67 -5.66
C CYS A 347 13.18 32.31 -7.14
N TRP A 348 13.78 33.09 -8.05
CA TRP A 348 13.74 32.80 -9.48
C TRP A 348 14.58 31.58 -9.84
N ALA A 349 15.73 31.38 -9.19
CA ALA A 349 16.56 30.18 -9.39
C ALA A 349 15.82 28.90 -8.93
N VAL A 350 15.16 28.95 -7.77
CA VAL A 350 14.31 27.86 -7.25
C VAL A 350 13.18 27.55 -8.22
N LEU A 351 12.48 28.58 -8.71
CA LEU A 351 11.40 28.41 -9.68
C LEU A 351 11.91 27.84 -11.02
N ALA A 352 13.06 28.32 -11.50
CA ALA A 352 13.68 27.83 -12.72
C ALA A 352 14.04 26.34 -12.59
N LEU A 353 14.64 25.90 -11.48
CA LEU A 353 14.94 24.48 -11.25
C LEU A 353 13.65 23.65 -11.16
N ALA A 354 12.64 24.12 -10.42
CA ALA A 354 11.37 23.43 -10.24
C ALA A 354 10.65 23.19 -11.58
N VAL A 355 10.66 24.19 -12.47
CA VAL A 355 10.07 24.08 -13.81
C VAL A 355 10.97 23.28 -14.74
N LEU A 356 12.20 23.71 -14.97
CA LEU A 356 13.10 23.10 -15.97
C LEU A 356 13.41 21.64 -15.68
N GLY A 357 13.57 21.25 -14.41
CA GLY A 357 13.79 19.86 -14.00
C GLY A 357 12.63 18.91 -14.30
N ASN A 358 11.46 19.45 -14.70
CA ASN A 358 10.29 18.69 -15.14
C ASN A 358 9.98 18.92 -16.63
N THR A 359 10.98 19.37 -17.42
CA THR A 359 10.86 19.58 -18.87
C THR A 359 11.87 18.72 -19.64
N PRO A 360 11.66 18.51 -20.95
CA PRO A 360 12.63 17.82 -21.81
C PRO A 360 14.02 18.47 -21.87
N LEU A 361 14.15 19.74 -21.46
CA LEU A 361 15.42 20.48 -21.48
C LEU A 361 16.39 19.99 -20.40
N LEU A 362 15.87 19.67 -19.21
CA LEU A 362 16.65 19.25 -18.05
C LEU A 362 16.00 18.03 -17.40
N ASP A 363 15.80 16.99 -18.20
CA ASP A 363 15.09 15.77 -17.81
C ASP A 363 15.98 14.84 -16.94
N PRO A 364 15.69 14.69 -15.64
CA PRO A 364 16.49 13.87 -14.74
C PRO A 364 16.48 12.39 -15.11
N ALA A 365 15.37 11.88 -15.65
CA ALA A 365 15.25 10.48 -16.04
C ALA A 365 16.13 10.17 -17.25
N ARG A 366 16.20 11.09 -18.22
CA ARG A 366 17.10 10.98 -19.37
C ARG A 366 18.57 11.05 -18.97
N ILE A 367 18.92 11.98 -18.07
CA ILE A 367 20.31 12.13 -17.58
C ILE A 367 20.75 10.86 -16.83
N ALA A 368 19.91 10.36 -15.92
CA ALA A 368 20.18 9.14 -15.16
C ALA A 368 20.31 7.91 -16.06
N ALA A 369 19.36 7.70 -16.97
CA ALA A 369 19.38 6.56 -17.89
C ALA A 369 20.62 6.57 -18.79
N ARG A 370 20.99 7.73 -19.34
CA ARG A 370 22.18 7.88 -20.19
C ARG A 370 23.47 7.62 -19.41
N SER A 371 23.62 8.23 -18.24
CA SER A 371 24.83 8.06 -17.41
C SER A 371 25.07 6.59 -17.05
N LEU A 372 24.00 5.86 -16.73
CA LEU A 372 24.11 4.45 -16.37
C LEU A 372 24.38 3.57 -17.60
N ALA A 373 23.72 3.82 -18.72
CA ALA A 373 23.97 3.10 -19.95
C ALA A 373 25.41 3.29 -20.47
N GLU A 374 25.96 4.50 -20.39
CA GLU A 374 27.36 4.77 -20.76
C GLU A 374 28.34 4.02 -19.85
N ARG A 375 28.08 3.96 -18.54
CA ARG A 375 28.93 3.20 -17.60
C ARG A 375 28.93 1.70 -17.92
N VAL A 376 27.75 1.14 -18.16
CA VAL A 376 27.58 -0.29 -18.46
C VAL A 376 28.21 -0.67 -19.80
N ARG A 377 28.18 0.22 -20.81
CA ARG A 377 28.90 0.00 -22.07
C ARG A 377 30.41 0.06 -21.91
N ALA A 378 30.91 0.92 -21.04
CA ALA A 378 32.35 1.05 -20.79
C ALA A 378 32.91 -0.20 -20.10
N ASP A 379 32.15 -0.77 -19.16
CA ASP A 379 32.50 -2.03 -18.48
C ASP A 379 31.23 -2.81 -18.09
N PRO A 380 30.83 -3.82 -18.91
CA PRO A 380 29.65 -4.64 -18.65
C PRO A 380 29.69 -5.40 -17.31
N SER A 381 30.89 -5.69 -16.81
CA SER A 381 31.06 -6.42 -15.55
C SER A 381 30.60 -5.61 -14.33
N THR A 382 30.53 -4.29 -14.46
CA THR A 382 30.02 -3.40 -13.40
C THR A 382 28.50 -3.39 -13.28
N LEU A 383 27.76 -3.98 -14.24
CA LEU A 383 26.31 -4.01 -14.19
C LEU A 383 25.83 -4.84 -13.00
N THR A 384 25.13 -4.18 -12.08
CA THR A 384 24.44 -4.84 -10.98
C THR A 384 22.95 -5.02 -11.29
N VAL A 385 22.28 -5.92 -10.57
CA VAL A 385 20.82 -6.06 -10.67
C VAL A 385 20.12 -4.77 -10.26
N ASN A 386 20.59 -4.09 -9.22
CA ASN A 386 20.05 -2.80 -8.81
C ASN A 386 20.20 -1.73 -9.91
N ASP A 387 21.30 -1.69 -10.66
CA ASP A 387 21.43 -0.79 -11.81
C ASP A 387 20.39 -1.06 -12.89
N SER A 388 20.20 -2.34 -13.24
CA SER A 388 19.19 -2.75 -14.21
C SER A 388 17.76 -2.40 -13.74
N ARG A 389 17.51 -2.52 -12.43
CA ARG A 389 16.26 -2.10 -11.77
C ARG A 389 16.06 -0.59 -11.84
N GLN A 390 17.12 0.20 -11.64
CA GLN A 390 17.10 1.66 -11.78
C GLN A 390 16.70 2.08 -13.20
N LEU A 391 17.29 1.45 -14.23
CA LEU A 391 16.89 1.67 -15.63
C LEU A 391 15.42 1.29 -15.85
N ARG A 392 15.00 0.08 -15.47
CA ARG A 392 13.68 -0.44 -15.82
C ARG A 392 12.53 0.22 -15.06
N GLN A 393 12.71 0.47 -13.77
CA GLN A 393 11.59 0.81 -12.88
C GLN A 393 11.57 2.28 -12.45
N TYR A 394 12.71 2.98 -12.37
CA TYR A 394 12.78 4.32 -11.77
C TYR A 394 12.86 5.45 -12.82
N ASN A 395 13.43 5.18 -13.99
CA ASN A 395 13.69 6.19 -15.03
C ASN A 395 12.59 6.29 -16.11
N GLY A 396 11.43 5.66 -15.90
CA GLY A 396 10.31 5.67 -16.86
C GLY A 396 10.73 5.22 -18.26
N ARG A 397 10.13 5.84 -19.28
CA ARG A 397 10.39 5.54 -20.70
C ARG A 397 11.87 5.68 -21.11
N PRO A 398 12.61 6.76 -20.78
CA PRO A 398 14.04 6.86 -21.08
C PRO A 398 14.86 5.68 -20.54
N GLY A 399 14.51 5.17 -19.36
CA GLY A 399 15.18 4.02 -18.77
C GLY A 399 14.95 2.70 -19.50
N VAL A 400 13.71 2.45 -19.92
CA VAL A 400 13.36 1.25 -20.73
C VAL A 400 13.98 1.31 -22.11
N ASP A 401 13.97 2.48 -22.75
CA ASP A 401 14.60 2.66 -24.06
C ASP A 401 16.12 2.46 -23.97
N ALA A 402 16.76 2.93 -22.89
CA ALA A 402 18.17 2.65 -22.62
C ALA A 402 18.44 1.15 -22.40
N LEU A 403 17.58 0.44 -21.67
CA LEU A 403 17.72 -1.00 -21.45
C LEU A 403 17.57 -1.79 -22.76
N ARG A 404 16.61 -1.42 -23.61
CA ARG A 404 16.43 -2.01 -24.95
C ARG A 404 17.64 -1.76 -25.86
N ALA A 405 18.23 -0.57 -25.78
CA ALA A 405 19.45 -0.24 -26.51
C ALA A 405 20.66 -1.05 -26.02
N LEU A 406 20.79 -1.31 -24.71
CA LEU A 406 21.84 -2.17 -24.15
C LEU A 406 21.65 -3.64 -24.56
N GLN A 407 20.42 -4.13 -24.62
CA GLN A 407 20.13 -5.50 -25.07
C GLN A 407 20.61 -5.78 -26.51
N GLN A 408 20.61 -4.76 -27.36
CA GLN A 408 21.03 -4.84 -28.77
C GLN A 408 22.53 -4.54 -28.96
N ASP A 409 23.24 -4.19 -27.89
CA ASP A 409 24.64 -3.77 -27.96
C ASP A 409 25.58 -5.00 -28.07
N PRO A 410 26.44 -5.10 -29.09
CA PRO A 410 27.34 -6.24 -29.25
C PRO A 410 28.27 -6.48 -28.06
N VAL A 411 28.69 -5.41 -27.37
CA VAL A 411 29.59 -5.52 -26.20
C VAL A 411 28.86 -6.20 -25.03
N ILE A 412 27.57 -5.90 -24.87
CA ILE A 412 26.73 -6.50 -23.84
C ILE A 412 26.39 -7.94 -24.19
N GLN A 413 26.10 -8.23 -25.45
CA GLN A 413 25.82 -9.60 -25.92
C GLN A 413 27.00 -10.55 -25.76
N ALA A 414 28.23 -10.02 -25.77
CA ALA A 414 29.43 -10.80 -25.48
C ALA A 414 29.55 -11.20 -23.99
N ASP A 415 28.93 -10.44 -23.08
CA ASP A 415 28.89 -10.73 -21.65
C ASP A 415 27.60 -11.48 -21.28
N ARG A 416 27.76 -12.77 -20.93
CA ARG A 416 26.64 -13.65 -20.56
C ARG A 416 25.89 -13.14 -19.32
N ARG A 417 26.61 -12.62 -18.32
CA ARG A 417 26.02 -12.12 -17.07
C ARG A 417 25.19 -10.87 -17.35
N ALA A 418 25.76 -9.91 -18.08
CA ALA A 418 25.05 -8.68 -18.40
C ALA A 418 23.80 -8.95 -19.25
N THR A 419 23.91 -9.85 -20.23
CA THR A 419 22.79 -10.28 -21.08
C THR A 419 21.66 -10.90 -20.25
N ALA A 420 21.97 -11.79 -19.31
CA ALA A 420 20.99 -12.43 -18.45
C ALA A 420 20.26 -11.43 -17.55
N ILE A 421 20.99 -10.52 -16.89
CA ILE A 421 20.42 -9.45 -16.04
C ILE A 421 19.44 -8.60 -16.85
N ILE A 422 19.82 -8.17 -18.05
CA ILE A 422 19.00 -7.32 -18.92
C ILE A 422 17.77 -8.07 -19.41
N ALA A 423 17.93 -9.31 -19.89
CA ALA A 423 16.84 -10.13 -20.39
C ALA A 423 15.77 -10.34 -19.32
N GLN A 424 16.16 -10.58 -18.07
CA GLN A 424 15.23 -10.76 -16.97
C GLN A 424 14.48 -9.47 -16.61
N GLN A 425 15.15 -8.32 -16.57
CA GLN A 425 14.47 -7.04 -16.33
C GLN A 425 13.49 -6.66 -17.45
N MET A 426 13.76 -7.08 -18.68
CA MET A 426 12.87 -6.83 -19.82
C MET A 426 11.55 -7.60 -19.73
N LYS A 427 11.50 -8.75 -19.03
CA LYS A 427 10.25 -9.49 -18.77
C LYS A 427 9.26 -8.72 -17.89
N GLY A 428 9.76 -7.80 -17.06
CA GLY A 428 8.92 -6.81 -16.37
C GLY A 428 8.08 -7.33 -15.22
N GLU A 429 8.32 -8.54 -14.70
CA GLU A 429 7.55 -9.12 -13.60
C GLU A 429 7.90 -8.50 -12.24
N ARG A 430 6.88 -8.10 -11.46
CA ARG A 430 7.07 -7.57 -10.10
C ARG A 430 7.29 -8.72 -9.12
N GLY A 431 8.52 -8.87 -8.61
CA GLY A 431 8.83 -9.77 -7.49
C GLY A 431 10.16 -10.51 -7.63
N ALA A 432 10.65 -10.72 -8.85
CA ALA A 432 11.86 -11.50 -9.13
C ALA A 432 13.19 -10.80 -8.75
N SER A 433 13.16 -9.65 -8.08
CA SER A 433 14.38 -8.83 -7.98
C SER A 433 15.35 -9.25 -6.88
N TYR A 434 14.85 -9.84 -5.78
CA TYR A 434 15.72 -10.37 -4.72
C TYR A 434 16.29 -11.73 -5.11
N THR A 435 15.49 -12.56 -5.79
CA THR A 435 15.95 -13.83 -6.36
C THR A 435 17.01 -13.60 -7.43
N LEU A 436 16.80 -12.64 -8.34
CA LEU A 436 17.78 -12.36 -9.40
C LEU A 436 19.18 -11.97 -8.88
N GLU A 437 19.26 -11.22 -7.78
CA GLU A 437 20.54 -10.85 -7.15
C GLU A 437 21.31 -12.11 -6.74
N ASP A 438 20.63 -13.05 -6.11
CA ASP A 438 21.20 -14.29 -5.61
C ASP A 438 21.68 -15.22 -6.75
N TYR A 439 20.91 -15.31 -7.84
CA TYR A 439 21.28 -16.10 -9.02
C TYR A 439 22.50 -15.52 -9.76
N VAL A 440 22.57 -14.18 -9.85
CA VAL A 440 23.70 -13.49 -10.48
C VAL A 440 24.96 -13.64 -9.64
N GLU A 441 24.88 -13.50 -8.32
CA GLU A 441 26.02 -13.71 -7.43
C GLU A 441 26.55 -15.15 -7.48
N ALA A 442 25.66 -16.13 -7.62
CA ALA A 442 26.03 -17.54 -7.77
C ALA A 442 26.48 -17.95 -9.19
N GLY A 443 26.40 -17.04 -10.17
CA GLY A 443 26.80 -17.29 -11.55
C GLY A 443 25.82 -18.16 -12.36
N VAL A 444 24.56 -18.24 -11.96
CA VAL A 444 23.53 -19.08 -12.60
C VAL A 444 22.70 -18.23 -13.56
N TYR A 445 22.95 -18.39 -14.86
CA TYR A 445 22.32 -17.59 -15.92
C TYR A 445 21.53 -18.41 -16.95
N ASP A 446 21.70 -19.73 -16.94
CA ASP A 446 21.15 -20.64 -17.92
C ASP A 446 20.73 -21.97 -17.27
N LEU A 447 19.86 -22.71 -17.97
CA LEU A 447 19.37 -24.00 -17.49
C LEU A 447 20.49 -25.02 -17.24
N PRO A 448 21.53 -25.14 -18.09
CA PRO A 448 22.65 -26.04 -17.81
C PRO A 448 23.33 -25.78 -16.47
N THR A 449 23.60 -24.52 -16.15
CA THR A 449 24.25 -24.13 -14.90
C THR A 449 23.32 -24.36 -13.70
N LEU A 450 22.03 -24.06 -13.83
CA LEU A 450 21.03 -24.35 -12.79
C LEU A 450 20.93 -25.86 -12.51
N LYS A 451 20.91 -26.69 -13.55
CA LYS A 451 20.89 -28.16 -13.46
C LYS A 451 22.15 -28.74 -12.80
N GLN A 452 23.27 -28.02 -12.82
CA GLN A 452 24.48 -28.42 -12.10
C GLN A 452 24.44 -28.08 -10.60
N ARG A 453 23.66 -27.06 -10.21
CA ARG A 453 23.53 -26.61 -8.81
C ARG A 453 22.51 -27.44 -8.02
N ILE A 454 21.41 -27.84 -8.65
CA ILE A 454 20.36 -28.64 -8.03
C ILE A 454 20.65 -30.12 -8.28
N THR A 455 20.84 -30.87 -7.20
CA THR A 455 21.10 -32.32 -7.29
C THR A 455 19.80 -33.09 -7.48
N LEU A 456 19.83 -34.18 -8.27
CA LEU A 456 18.68 -35.07 -8.41
C LEU A 456 18.77 -36.21 -7.38
N ALA A 457 17.64 -36.53 -6.75
CA ALA A 457 17.56 -37.70 -5.89
C ALA A 457 17.85 -38.99 -6.68
N LYS A 458 18.52 -39.94 -6.05
CA LYS A 458 18.92 -41.19 -6.69
C LYS A 458 17.70 -41.97 -7.20
N GLY A 459 17.70 -42.32 -8.49
CA GLY A 459 16.59 -43.03 -9.12
C GLY A 459 15.41 -42.16 -9.54
N SER A 460 15.48 -40.84 -9.34
CA SER A 460 14.50 -39.88 -9.89
C SER A 460 14.75 -39.63 -11.37
N ALA A 461 13.68 -39.45 -12.14
CA ALA A 461 13.77 -38.82 -13.45
C ALA A 461 14.15 -37.33 -13.30
N SER A 462 14.73 -36.75 -14.35
CA SER A 462 14.98 -35.31 -14.40
C SER A 462 13.67 -34.58 -14.70
N PRO A 463 13.30 -33.55 -13.90
CA PRO A 463 12.15 -32.69 -14.18
C PRO A 463 12.15 -32.16 -15.63
N PRO A 464 10.97 -31.90 -16.20
CA PRO A 464 10.86 -31.38 -17.56
C PRO A 464 11.49 -29.98 -17.68
N ASP A 465 11.95 -29.62 -18.87
CA ASP A 465 12.59 -28.31 -19.13
C ASP A 465 11.66 -27.12 -18.82
N THR A 466 10.35 -27.31 -18.91
CA THR A 466 9.35 -26.32 -18.51
C THR A 466 9.41 -26.02 -17.00
N TRP A 467 9.71 -27.02 -16.17
CA TRP A 467 9.90 -26.84 -14.73
C TRP A 467 11.20 -26.10 -14.44
N TRP A 468 12.32 -26.52 -15.04
CA TRP A 468 13.61 -25.85 -14.87
C TRP A 468 13.56 -24.37 -15.27
N THR A 469 12.84 -24.07 -16.35
CA THR A 469 12.61 -22.69 -16.80
C THR A 469 11.78 -21.92 -15.77
N SER A 470 10.74 -22.54 -15.21
CA SER A 470 9.95 -21.92 -14.14
C SER A 470 10.75 -21.70 -12.86
N VAL A 471 11.71 -22.57 -12.52
CA VAL A 471 12.60 -22.36 -11.37
C VAL A 471 13.48 -21.13 -11.56
N LEU A 472 14.07 -20.99 -12.75
CA LEU A 472 14.93 -19.88 -13.10
C LEU A 472 14.17 -18.54 -13.17
N GLU A 473 12.93 -18.56 -13.64
CA GLU A 473 12.18 -17.35 -14.01
C GLU A 473 11.15 -16.91 -12.97
N HIS A 474 10.46 -17.85 -12.34
CA HIS A 474 9.21 -17.60 -11.60
C HIS A 474 9.22 -18.10 -10.15
N MET A 475 10.06 -19.07 -9.80
CA MET A 475 10.08 -19.65 -8.45
C MET A 475 11.22 -19.10 -7.58
N ASN A 476 11.00 -19.12 -6.27
CA ASN A 476 12.00 -18.69 -5.30
C ASN A 476 12.91 -19.86 -4.90
N ALA A 477 13.98 -20.09 -5.66
CA ALA A 477 15.01 -21.09 -5.35
C ALA A 477 16.39 -20.45 -5.08
N SER A 478 16.42 -19.21 -4.57
CA SER A 478 17.67 -18.49 -4.28
C SER A 478 18.60 -19.26 -3.35
N ASP A 479 18.05 -19.92 -2.34
CA ASP A 479 18.83 -20.71 -1.37
C ASP A 479 19.51 -21.91 -2.02
N CYS A 480 18.88 -22.53 -3.01
CA CYS A 480 19.42 -23.65 -3.77
C CYS A 480 20.59 -23.26 -4.69
N VAL A 481 20.72 -21.98 -4.96
CA VAL A 481 21.71 -21.42 -5.87
C VAL A 481 22.90 -20.82 -5.10
N LYS A 482 22.68 -20.36 -3.85
CA LYS A 482 23.72 -19.83 -2.96
C LYS A 482 24.66 -20.88 -2.38
N GLU A 483 24.13 -22.01 -1.92
CA GLU A 483 24.93 -23.06 -1.28
C GLU A 483 25.26 -24.19 -2.28
N ASP A 484 26.52 -24.62 -2.32
CA ASP A 484 26.91 -25.79 -3.12
C ASP A 484 26.15 -27.04 -2.65
N ASN A 485 25.37 -27.65 -3.54
CA ASN A 485 24.65 -28.92 -3.36
C ASN A 485 23.64 -28.96 -2.20
N GLY A 486 23.11 -27.81 -1.77
CA GLY A 486 22.16 -27.69 -0.66
C GLY A 486 20.69 -27.98 -1.02
N CYS A 487 20.39 -28.27 -2.29
CA CYS A 487 19.04 -28.63 -2.72
C CYS A 487 18.98 -29.90 -3.57
N ILE A 488 17.89 -30.63 -3.38
CA ILE A 488 17.58 -31.90 -4.03
C ILE A 488 16.23 -31.78 -4.72
N ALA A 489 16.17 -32.12 -6.01
CA ALA A 489 14.93 -32.25 -6.76
C ALA A 489 14.57 -33.73 -6.97
N LEU A 490 13.29 -34.05 -6.80
CA LEU A 490 12.71 -35.37 -7.01
C LEU A 490 11.43 -35.21 -7.83
N GLN A 491 11.31 -35.96 -8.91
CA GLN A 491 10.10 -36.03 -9.72
C GLN A 491 9.40 -37.38 -9.50
N ARG A 492 8.13 -37.32 -9.12
CA ARG A 492 7.30 -38.51 -8.92
C ARG A 492 5.82 -38.15 -8.92
N ASP A 493 4.99 -39.03 -9.43
CA ASP A 493 3.54 -39.02 -9.25
C ASP A 493 3.22 -39.32 -7.76
N LEU A 494 2.83 -38.27 -7.02
CA LEU A 494 2.58 -38.30 -5.59
C LEU A 494 1.10 -38.44 -5.24
N ASP A 495 0.20 -38.06 -6.13
CA ASP A 495 -1.25 -38.13 -5.91
C ASP A 495 -1.94 -39.28 -6.68
N GLY A 496 -1.22 -39.94 -7.58
CA GLY A 496 -1.67 -41.09 -8.35
C GLY A 496 -2.51 -40.71 -9.57
N ASP A 497 -2.51 -39.45 -10.00
CA ASP A 497 -3.30 -38.97 -11.14
C ASP A 497 -2.63 -39.23 -12.52
N GLY A 498 -1.39 -39.73 -12.51
CA GLY A 498 -0.59 -40.03 -13.70
C GLY A 498 0.20 -38.83 -14.23
N GLN A 499 0.02 -37.64 -13.69
CA GLN A 499 0.93 -36.51 -13.85
C GLN A 499 2.08 -36.64 -12.85
N GLN A 500 3.16 -35.92 -13.09
CA GLN A 500 4.38 -36.03 -12.28
C GLN A 500 4.60 -34.72 -11.56
N GLU A 501 4.61 -34.75 -10.24
CA GLU A 501 4.94 -33.60 -9.41
C GLU A 501 6.45 -33.52 -9.22
N VAL A 502 6.92 -32.30 -8.94
CA VAL A 502 8.33 -32.05 -8.66
C VAL A 502 8.47 -31.49 -7.26
N LEU A 503 9.15 -32.25 -6.41
CA LEU A 503 9.51 -31.84 -5.07
C LEU A 503 10.90 -31.21 -5.10
N LEU A 504 11.02 -29.96 -4.67
CA LEU A 504 12.30 -29.26 -4.50
C LEU A 504 12.57 -29.09 -3.00
N CYS A 505 13.58 -29.78 -2.49
CA CYS A 505 13.94 -29.79 -1.09
C CYS A 505 15.25 -29.04 -0.85
N LYS A 506 15.23 -28.13 0.11
CA LYS A 506 16.41 -27.52 0.71
C LYS A 506 16.85 -28.36 1.90
N GLU A 507 18.12 -28.71 1.95
CA GLU A 507 18.69 -29.46 3.06
C GLU A 507 18.82 -28.59 4.32
N GLY A 508 18.27 -29.08 5.42
CA GLY A 508 18.28 -28.37 6.69
C GLY A 508 19.17 -29.08 7.69
N ARG A 509 20.49 -28.89 7.56
CA ARG A 509 21.57 -29.60 8.30
C ARG A 509 21.26 -29.99 9.76
N SER A 510 20.56 -29.15 10.53
CA SER A 510 20.20 -29.41 11.93
C SER A 510 18.68 -29.42 12.22
N ARG A 511 17.83 -29.06 11.26
CA ARG A 511 16.37 -28.94 11.45
C ARG A 511 15.55 -29.82 10.51
N GLY A 512 16.22 -30.62 9.67
CA GLY A 512 15.65 -31.43 8.60
C GLY A 512 15.27 -30.60 7.36
N PRO A 513 15.00 -31.27 6.23
CA PRO A 513 14.78 -30.61 4.95
C PRO A 513 13.49 -29.78 4.91
N GLU A 514 13.50 -28.72 4.09
CA GLU A 514 12.34 -27.87 3.78
C GLU A 514 12.01 -28.06 2.30
N CYS A 515 10.85 -28.63 1.97
CA CYS A 515 10.50 -29.04 0.61
C CYS A 515 9.28 -28.30 0.07
N ALA A 516 9.39 -27.76 -1.14
CA ALA A 516 8.28 -27.20 -1.90
C ALA A 516 7.81 -28.21 -2.96
N LEU A 517 6.51 -28.50 -2.97
CA LEU A 517 5.85 -29.36 -3.95
C LEU A 517 5.32 -28.52 -5.11
N HIS A 518 5.78 -28.80 -6.32
CA HIS A 518 5.34 -28.14 -7.54
C HIS A 518 4.46 -29.05 -8.39
N VAL A 519 3.31 -28.50 -8.80
CA VAL A 519 2.33 -29.16 -9.66
C VAL A 519 2.19 -28.40 -10.98
N TRP A 520 1.83 -29.10 -12.04
CA TRP A 520 1.51 -28.49 -13.33
C TRP A 520 0.01 -28.19 -13.42
N GLN A 521 -0.38 -26.91 -13.37
CA GLN A 521 -1.78 -26.47 -13.41
C GLN A 521 -1.93 -25.19 -14.22
N ASP A 522 -3.02 -25.05 -14.99
CA ASP A 522 -3.29 -23.88 -15.84
C ASP A 522 -2.14 -23.55 -16.83
N ALA A 523 -1.46 -24.57 -17.37
CA ALA A 523 -0.29 -24.44 -18.23
C ALA A 523 0.92 -23.71 -17.59
N GLN A 524 1.01 -23.71 -16.26
CA GLN A 524 2.13 -23.15 -15.50
C GLN A 524 2.49 -24.09 -14.34
N TRP A 525 3.75 -24.05 -13.91
CA TRP A 525 4.15 -24.70 -12.66
C TRP A 525 3.77 -23.82 -11.49
N ARG A 526 3.13 -24.39 -10.47
CA ARG A 526 2.77 -23.70 -9.23
C ARG A 526 3.20 -24.50 -8.02
N GLU A 527 3.59 -23.80 -6.97
CA GLU A 527 3.79 -24.39 -5.66
C GLU A 527 2.41 -24.75 -5.07
N ALA A 528 2.18 -26.04 -4.83
CA ALA A 528 0.94 -26.57 -4.27
C ALA A 528 1.00 -26.71 -2.74
N ALA A 529 2.18 -27.01 -2.20
CA ALA A 529 2.37 -27.24 -0.78
C ALA A 529 3.84 -27.07 -0.37
N GLU A 530 4.04 -26.82 0.92
CA GLU A 530 5.35 -26.81 1.57
C GLU A 530 5.36 -27.89 2.67
N VAL A 531 6.44 -28.66 2.75
CA VAL A 531 6.65 -29.73 3.72
C VAL A 531 7.93 -29.44 4.51
N ASN A 532 7.78 -29.24 5.81
CA ASN A 532 8.87 -28.94 6.72
C ASN A 532 9.14 -30.14 7.63
N PHE A 533 10.30 -30.76 7.51
CA PHE A 533 10.67 -31.95 8.26
C PHE A 533 11.35 -31.57 9.57
N ARG A 534 10.59 -31.28 10.64
CA ARG A 534 11.18 -30.99 11.97
C ARG A 534 11.42 -32.27 12.77
N GLU A 535 12.51 -32.97 12.47
CA GLU A 535 12.99 -34.11 13.26
C GLU A 535 14.28 -33.77 14.03
N ASP A 536 14.49 -34.43 15.18
CA ASP A 536 15.70 -34.30 16.00
C ASP A 536 16.98 -34.81 15.27
N ASP A 537 16.83 -35.53 14.15
CA ASP A 537 17.92 -36.07 13.32
C ASP A 537 17.83 -35.62 11.84
N GLY A 538 17.81 -34.31 11.61
CA GLY A 538 17.67 -33.72 10.27
C GLY A 538 18.64 -34.23 9.19
N LYS A 539 19.84 -34.72 9.57
CA LYS A 539 20.81 -35.28 8.63
C LYS A 539 20.37 -36.62 8.04
N ALA A 540 19.70 -37.45 8.84
CA ALA A 540 19.17 -38.73 8.36
C ALA A 540 18.05 -38.50 7.32
N ALA A 541 17.22 -37.48 7.55
CA ALA A 541 16.18 -37.08 6.61
C ALA A 541 16.75 -36.53 5.29
N ASP A 542 17.78 -35.67 5.36
CA ASP A 542 18.50 -35.18 4.16
C ASP A 542 19.09 -36.35 3.34
N GLN A 543 19.73 -37.32 4.01
CA GLN A 543 20.29 -38.50 3.36
C GLN A 543 19.22 -39.40 2.71
N ALA A 544 18.09 -39.62 3.40
CA ALA A 544 16.98 -40.40 2.86
C ALA A 544 16.39 -39.77 1.59
N LEU A 545 16.30 -38.43 1.54
CA LEU A 545 15.90 -37.69 0.34
C LEU A 545 16.92 -37.87 -0.80
N ARG A 546 18.22 -37.78 -0.52
CA ARG A 546 19.29 -38.04 -1.53
C ARG A 546 19.18 -39.42 -2.13
N ASP A 547 18.86 -40.41 -1.30
CA ASP A 547 18.69 -41.80 -1.72
C ASP A 547 17.34 -42.09 -2.39
N GLY A 548 16.48 -41.07 -2.57
CA GLY A 548 15.17 -41.20 -3.21
C GLY A 548 14.16 -42.01 -2.39
N GLN A 549 14.38 -42.16 -1.08
CA GLN A 549 13.57 -42.97 -0.19
C GLN A 549 12.29 -42.26 0.24
N LEU A 550 11.45 -41.89 -0.73
CA LEU A 550 10.13 -41.34 -0.48
C LEU A 550 9.07 -42.44 -0.54
N ARG A 551 8.28 -42.59 0.53
CA ARG A 551 7.10 -43.44 0.56
C ARG A 551 5.87 -42.57 0.75
N ILE A 552 4.95 -42.65 -0.20
CA ILE A 552 3.62 -42.05 -0.07
C ILE A 552 2.88 -42.91 0.95
N ALA A 553 2.62 -42.33 2.12
CA ALA A 553 1.67 -42.92 3.04
C ALA A 553 0.26 -42.54 2.55
N PRO A 554 -0.73 -43.45 2.64
CA PRO A 554 -2.12 -43.02 2.49
C PRO A 554 -2.33 -41.85 3.45
N SER A 555 -3.05 -40.82 2.99
CA SER A 555 -3.41 -39.70 3.85
C SER A 555 -3.89 -40.27 5.16
N ARG A 556 -3.11 -40.06 6.24
CA ARG A 556 -3.73 -40.01 7.55
C ARG A 556 -4.59 -38.76 7.44
N GLN A 557 -5.80 -38.89 6.89
CA GLN A 557 -6.90 -38.07 7.33
C GLN A 557 -7.01 -38.40 8.80
N ALA A 558 -6.15 -37.77 9.60
CA ALA A 558 -6.30 -37.73 11.02
C ALA A 558 -7.75 -37.31 11.21
N MET A 559 -8.52 -38.15 11.89
CA MET A 559 -9.89 -37.89 12.29
C MET A 559 -10.14 -36.38 12.30
N SER A 560 -11.15 -35.91 11.55
CA SER A 560 -11.48 -34.49 11.50
C SER A 560 -11.41 -33.92 12.92
N GLY A 561 -10.90 -32.69 13.07
CA GLY A 561 -10.64 -32.12 14.41
C GLY A 561 -11.82 -32.29 15.37
N TYR A 562 -13.06 -32.31 14.84
CA TYR A 562 -14.30 -32.62 15.54
C TYR A 562 -14.47 -34.09 15.95
N CYS A 563 -14.28 -35.06 15.05
CA CYS A 563 -14.40 -36.50 15.37
C CYS A 563 -13.43 -36.92 16.48
N ARG A 564 -12.27 -36.28 16.58
CA ARG A 564 -11.26 -36.58 17.60
C ARG A 564 -11.63 -36.06 19.00
N ILE A 565 -12.27 -34.90 19.08
CA ILE A 565 -12.57 -34.24 20.36
C ILE A 565 -13.96 -34.59 20.91
N ALA A 566 -14.87 -35.07 20.06
CA ALA A 566 -16.25 -35.31 20.46
C ALA A 566 -16.43 -36.52 21.43
N PRO A 567 -15.76 -37.67 21.25
CA PRO A 567 -15.87 -38.79 22.18
C PRO A 567 -15.41 -38.40 23.60
N GLY A 568 -16.25 -38.65 24.62
CA GLY A 568 -15.98 -38.29 26.01
C GLY A 568 -16.25 -36.82 26.36
N HIS A 569 -16.67 -35.98 25.40
CA HIS A 569 -16.95 -34.57 25.66
C HIS A 569 -18.41 -34.35 26.12
N PRO A 570 -18.66 -33.64 27.24
CA PRO A 570 -19.97 -33.59 27.92
C PRO A 570 -21.18 -33.21 27.06
N VAL A 571 -20.99 -32.37 26.05
CA VAL A 571 -22.08 -31.93 25.14
C VAL A 571 -21.87 -32.34 23.69
N HIS A 572 -20.64 -32.69 23.29
CA HIS A 572 -20.35 -33.01 21.89
C HIS A 572 -20.48 -34.50 21.59
N GLU A 573 -20.30 -35.37 22.59
CA GLU A 573 -20.36 -36.83 22.39
C GLU A 573 -21.73 -37.25 21.86
N TYR A 574 -22.81 -36.83 22.50
CA TYR A 574 -24.17 -37.18 22.09
C TYR A 574 -24.50 -36.64 20.70
N TYR A 575 -24.22 -35.35 20.47
CA TYR A 575 -24.49 -34.69 19.19
C TYR A 575 -23.72 -35.35 18.04
N HIS A 576 -22.42 -35.61 18.23
CA HIS A 576 -21.59 -36.30 17.25
C HIS A 576 -22.10 -37.73 16.97
N ALA A 577 -22.45 -38.48 18.02
CA ALA A 577 -22.79 -39.89 17.89
C ALA A 577 -24.20 -40.15 17.33
N ASN A 578 -25.12 -39.19 17.44
CA ASN A 578 -26.55 -39.41 17.17
C ASN A 578 -27.23 -38.36 16.29
N GLU A 579 -26.64 -37.17 16.11
CA GLU A 579 -27.31 -36.07 15.40
C GLU A 579 -26.50 -35.50 14.23
N TYR A 580 -25.18 -35.36 14.36
CA TYR A 580 -24.36 -34.71 13.34
C TYR A 580 -24.18 -35.61 12.11
N GLY A 581 -24.72 -35.20 10.98
CA GLY A 581 -24.70 -35.97 9.73
C GLY A 581 -25.84 -36.97 9.59
N PHE A 582 -26.71 -37.09 10.60
CA PHE A 582 -27.87 -37.98 10.58
C PHE A 582 -29.01 -37.32 9.79
N PRO A 583 -29.61 -38.02 8.80
CA PRO A 583 -30.75 -37.48 8.06
C PRO A 583 -31.94 -37.18 8.96
N GLN A 584 -32.54 -36.01 8.81
CA GLN A 584 -33.76 -35.62 9.52
C GLN A 584 -34.83 -35.09 8.57
N ARG A 585 -36.08 -35.38 8.90
CA ARG A 585 -37.25 -34.96 8.10
C ARG A 585 -38.30 -34.20 8.90
N ASP A 586 -38.20 -34.20 10.22
CA ASP A 586 -39.11 -33.44 11.07
C ASP A 586 -38.88 -31.94 10.89
N GLU A 587 -39.96 -31.18 10.63
CA GLU A 587 -39.85 -29.77 10.28
C GLU A 587 -39.34 -28.92 11.46
N ARG A 588 -39.69 -29.28 12.70
CA ARG A 588 -39.22 -28.57 13.89
C ARG A 588 -37.74 -28.82 14.10
N GLU A 589 -37.28 -30.05 13.89
CA GLU A 589 -35.86 -30.39 14.02
C GLU A 589 -35.00 -29.73 12.90
N LEU A 590 -35.53 -29.68 11.68
CA LEU A 590 -34.89 -28.96 10.58
C LEU A 590 -34.82 -27.45 10.86
N PHE A 591 -35.90 -26.85 11.37
CA PHE A 591 -35.92 -25.45 11.74
C PHE A 591 -35.01 -25.15 12.93
N GLU A 592 -35.00 -26.02 13.95
CA GLU A 592 -34.11 -25.99 15.10
C GLU A 592 -32.65 -25.96 14.64
N ARG A 593 -32.23 -26.91 13.80
CA ARG A 593 -30.86 -26.99 13.31
C ARG A 593 -30.45 -25.74 12.55
N LEU A 594 -31.30 -25.23 11.66
CA LEU A 594 -31.05 -23.98 10.93
C LEU A 594 -30.87 -22.78 11.87
N LEU A 595 -31.73 -22.66 12.89
CA LEU A 595 -31.67 -21.58 13.87
C LEU A 595 -30.41 -21.64 14.74
N LEU A 596 -30.00 -22.83 15.16
CA LEU A 596 -28.79 -23.01 15.96
C LEU A 596 -27.53 -22.61 15.17
N GLU A 597 -27.43 -22.99 13.89
CA GLU A 597 -26.32 -22.60 13.01
C GLU A 597 -26.28 -21.10 12.74
N ILE A 598 -27.43 -20.46 12.53
CA ILE A 598 -27.53 -18.98 12.44
C ILE A 598 -27.00 -18.31 13.71
N ASN A 599 -27.27 -18.92 14.87
CA ASN A 599 -26.86 -18.37 16.15
C ASN A 599 -25.40 -18.65 16.51
N GLN A 600 -24.76 -19.65 15.90
CA GLN A 600 -23.34 -19.96 16.07
C GLN A 600 -22.41 -18.84 15.59
N ALA A 601 -22.80 -18.02 14.59
CA ALA A 601 -21.93 -16.98 14.05
C ALA A 601 -21.34 -16.07 15.16
N GLY A 602 -20.01 -16.18 15.36
CA GLY A 602 -19.23 -15.47 16.39
C GLY A 602 -19.05 -16.19 17.73
N LEU A 603 -19.49 -17.45 17.86
CA LEU A 603 -19.47 -18.25 19.09
C LEU A 603 -19.01 -19.69 18.81
N SER A 604 -18.60 -20.43 19.85
CA SER A 604 -18.32 -21.87 19.71
C SER A 604 -19.61 -22.69 19.59
N TRP A 605 -19.58 -23.79 18.85
CA TRP A 605 -20.72 -24.72 18.76
C TRP A 605 -21.09 -25.29 20.14
N GLU A 606 -20.09 -25.53 21.00
CA GLU A 606 -20.30 -25.92 22.40
C GLU A 606 -21.22 -24.94 23.16
N THR A 607 -21.03 -23.63 22.95
CA THR A 607 -21.87 -22.59 23.56
C THR A 607 -23.32 -22.70 23.09
N ILE A 608 -23.51 -23.02 21.81
CA ILE A 608 -24.85 -23.20 21.22
C ILE A 608 -25.52 -24.45 21.77
N LEU A 609 -24.82 -25.59 21.83
CA LEU A 609 -25.35 -26.83 22.40
C LEU A 609 -25.72 -26.67 23.88
N LYS A 610 -24.90 -25.99 24.69
CA LYS A 610 -25.22 -25.68 26.10
C LYS A 610 -26.48 -24.81 26.25
N LYS A 611 -26.79 -23.97 25.26
CA LYS A 611 -27.97 -23.10 25.23
C LYS A 611 -29.17 -23.72 24.54
N ARG A 612 -29.05 -24.93 23.97
CA ARG A 612 -30.08 -25.55 23.13
C ARG A 612 -31.45 -25.65 23.80
N GLU A 613 -31.50 -26.08 25.06
CA GLU A 613 -32.76 -26.12 25.82
C GLU A 613 -33.35 -24.72 26.06
N GLY A 614 -32.50 -23.71 26.26
CA GLY A 614 -32.92 -22.32 26.33
C GLY A 614 -33.54 -21.83 25.00
N PHE A 615 -32.92 -22.18 23.87
CA PHE A 615 -33.50 -21.90 22.55
C PHE A 615 -34.83 -22.64 22.34
N ARG A 616 -34.91 -23.92 22.73
CA ARG A 616 -36.14 -24.70 22.60
C ARG A 616 -37.29 -24.08 23.40
N ALA A 617 -37.05 -23.65 24.63
CA ALA A 617 -38.06 -22.98 25.45
C ALA A 617 -38.44 -21.60 24.87
N ALA A 618 -37.46 -20.81 24.45
CA ALA A 618 -37.68 -19.45 23.96
C ALA A 618 -38.46 -19.39 22.64
N TYR A 619 -38.19 -20.33 21.72
CA TYR A 619 -38.77 -20.40 20.39
C TYR A 619 -39.90 -21.44 20.28
N ASP A 620 -40.67 -21.67 21.34
CA ASP A 620 -41.88 -22.52 21.33
C ASP A 620 -41.64 -23.93 20.74
N ALA A 621 -40.54 -24.56 21.19
CA ALA A 621 -40.06 -25.85 20.69
C ALA A 621 -39.83 -25.89 19.17
N PHE A 622 -39.44 -24.74 18.60
CA PHE A 622 -39.21 -24.55 17.17
C PHE A 622 -40.44 -24.85 16.31
N ASP A 623 -41.64 -24.64 16.86
CA ASP A 623 -42.87 -24.67 16.08
C ASP A 623 -42.87 -23.51 15.07
N VAL A 624 -42.74 -23.87 13.79
CA VAL A 624 -42.62 -22.91 12.69
C VAL A 624 -43.81 -21.96 12.65
N ASP A 625 -45.03 -22.44 12.92
CA ASP A 625 -46.23 -21.61 12.82
C ASP A 625 -46.31 -20.59 13.94
N ARG A 626 -45.95 -21.00 15.16
CA ARG A 626 -45.89 -20.10 16.31
C ARG A 626 -44.80 -19.05 16.14
N VAL A 627 -43.59 -19.46 15.73
CA VAL A 627 -42.46 -18.54 15.55
C VAL A 627 -42.70 -17.58 14.39
N ALA A 628 -43.36 -18.01 13.31
CA ALA A 628 -43.72 -17.14 12.19
C ALA A 628 -44.73 -16.04 12.58
N ALA A 629 -45.56 -16.30 13.60
CA ALA A 629 -46.57 -15.39 14.12
C ALA A 629 -46.07 -14.43 15.22
N TYR A 630 -44.80 -14.53 15.63
CA TYR A 630 -44.23 -13.66 16.66
C TYR A 630 -44.32 -12.18 16.28
N ALA A 631 -44.77 -11.38 17.25
CA ALA A 631 -44.93 -9.93 17.10
C ALA A 631 -43.85 -9.17 17.89
N GLU A 632 -43.92 -7.84 17.93
CA GLU A 632 -42.92 -7.00 18.63
C GLU A 632 -42.75 -7.39 20.11
N GLN A 633 -43.83 -7.78 20.79
CA GLN A 633 -43.78 -8.24 22.18
C GLN A 633 -42.96 -9.53 22.35
N ASP A 634 -43.03 -10.47 21.41
CA ASP A 634 -42.19 -11.68 21.42
C ASP A 634 -40.73 -11.35 21.15
N ILE A 635 -40.46 -10.38 20.26
CA ILE A 635 -39.10 -9.91 19.99
C ILE A 635 -38.49 -9.33 21.26
N GLU A 636 -39.21 -8.47 21.99
CA GLU A 636 -38.75 -7.89 23.25
C GLU A 636 -38.54 -8.95 24.34
N ARG A 637 -39.44 -9.94 24.44
CA ARG A 637 -39.31 -11.09 25.33
C ARG A 637 -38.04 -11.88 25.04
N LEU A 638 -37.80 -12.24 23.78
CA LEU A 638 -36.61 -12.97 23.34
C LEU A 638 -35.32 -12.17 23.56
N LEU A 639 -35.34 -10.86 23.34
CA LEU A 639 -34.19 -9.99 23.61
C LEU A 639 -33.86 -9.87 25.09
N SER A 640 -34.81 -10.18 25.97
CA SER A 640 -34.63 -10.17 27.42
C SER A 640 -34.26 -11.55 27.98
N ASP A 641 -34.40 -12.62 27.21
CA ASP A 641 -34.17 -13.99 27.66
C ASP A 641 -32.66 -14.35 27.73
N PRO A 642 -32.11 -14.65 28.93
CA PRO A 642 -30.70 -15.01 29.08
C PRO A 642 -30.37 -16.42 28.56
N GLY A 643 -31.37 -17.27 28.32
CA GLY A 643 -31.25 -18.62 27.78
C GLY A 643 -30.72 -18.65 26.36
N ILE A 644 -30.95 -17.60 25.56
CA ILE A 644 -30.58 -17.53 24.15
C ILE A 644 -29.52 -16.45 23.85
N ILE A 645 -29.16 -16.31 22.58
CA ILE A 645 -28.30 -15.23 22.10
C ILE A 645 -29.17 -14.00 21.79
N ARG A 646 -29.07 -12.99 22.65
CA ARG A 646 -29.89 -11.75 22.62
C ARG A 646 -29.45 -10.79 21.52
N ASN A 647 -29.71 -11.19 20.26
CA ASN A 647 -29.40 -10.39 19.08
C ASN A 647 -30.65 -10.17 18.23
N ARG A 648 -31.10 -8.91 18.14
CA ARG A 648 -32.31 -8.51 17.43
C ARG A 648 -32.32 -8.93 15.96
N LEU A 649 -31.19 -8.86 15.26
CA LEU A 649 -31.14 -9.28 13.85
C LEU A 649 -31.30 -10.80 13.71
N LYS A 650 -30.73 -11.59 14.63
CA LYS A 650 -30.89 -13.06 14.63
C LYS A 650 -32.31 -13.48 15.00
N VAL A 651 -32.96 -12.77 15.94
CA VAL A 651 -34.37 -12.97 16.30
C VAL A 651 -35.28 -12.66 15.10
N LEU A 652 -35.08 -11.52 14.44
CA LEU A 652 -35.85 -11.16 13.24
C LEU A 652 -35.61 -12.15 12.09
N ALA A 653 -34.39 -12.64 11.93
CA ALA A 653 -34.06 -13.67 10.95
C ALA A 653 -34.79 -14.99 11.24
N ALA A 654 -34.90 -15.38 12.52
CA ALA A 654 -35.65 -16.58 12.91
C ALA A 654 -37.13 -16.48 12.52
N ILE A 655 -37.78 -15.35 12.81
CA ILE A 655 -39.19 -15.10 12.46
C ILE A 655 -39.37 -15.12 10.94
N HIS A 656 -38.52 -14.39 10.20
CA HIS A 656 -38.55 -14.38 8.74
C HIS A 656 -38.35 -15.79 8.15
N ASN A 657 -37.38 -16.54 8.67
CA ASN A 657 -37.09 -17.89 8.16
C ASN A 657 -38.25 -18.85 8.45
N ALA A 658 -38.93 -18.74 9.60
CA ALA A 658 -40.14 -19.49 9.89
C ALA A 658 -41.26 -19.16 8.87
N GLN A 659 -41.49 -17.87 8.58
CA GLN A 659 -42.47 -17.44 7.56
C GLN A 659 -42.13 -17.98 6.17
N VAL A 660 -40.85 -18.01 5.80
CA VAL A 660 -40.41 -18.63 4.54
C VAL A 660 -40.70 -20.13 4.54
N ILE A 661 -40.39 -20.85 5.62
CA ILE A 661 -40.68 -22.29 5.73
C ILE A 661 -42.18 -22.55 5.58
N GLN A 662 -43.06 -21.74 6.20
CA GLN A 662 -44.51 -21.85 5.98
C GLN A 662 -44.90 -21.73 4.51
N GLN A 663 -44.26 -20.82 3.76
CA GLN A 663 -44.50 -20.65 2.32
C GLN A 663 -43.97 -21.85 1.50
N LEU A 664 -42.87 -22.48 1.93
CA LEU A 664 -42.34 -23.69 1.30
C LEU A 664 -43.32 -24.86 1.36
N ARG A 665 -44.15 -24.94 2.40
CA ARG A 665 -45.23 -25.96 2.49
C ARG A 665 -46.20 -25.87 1.32
N GLN A 666 -46.52 -24.67 0.85
CA GLN A 666 -47.45 -24.47 -0.28
C GLN A 666 -46.83 -24.88 -1.62
N SER A 667 -45.52 -24.67 -1.79
CA SER A 667 -44.84 -24.89 -3.07
C SER A 667 -44.23 -26.28 -3.22
N HIS A 668 -43.75 -26.87 -2.12
CA HIS A 668 -42.99 -28.12 -2.11
C HIS A 668 -43.54 -29.15 -1.12
N GLY A 669 -44.62 -28.84 -0.39
CA GLY A 669 -45.25 -29.73 0.59
C GLY A 669 -44.62 -29.71 1.98
N SER A 670 -43.30 -29.54 2.10
CA SER A 670 -42.60 -29.38 3.39
C SER A 670 -41.19 -28.81 3.20
N PHE A 671 -40.54 -28.40 4.31
CA PHE A 671 -39.14 -27.97 4.25
C PHE A 671 -38.19 -29.11 3.80
N ALA A 672 -38.42 -30.33 4.28
CA ALA A 672 -37.65 -31.50 3.86
C ALA A 672 -37.80 -31.77 2.36
N ALA A 673 -39.03 -31.71 1.83
CA ALA A 673 -39.30 -31.92 0.42
C ALA A 673 -38.68 -30.81 -0.46
N TRP A 674 -38.59 -29.58 0.05
CA TRP A 674 -37.86 -28.51 -0.62
C TRP A 674 -36.34 -28.77 -0.69
N LEU A 675 -35.74 -29.29 0.38
CA LEU A 675 -34.34 -29.70 0.37
C LEU A 675 -34.11 -30.85 -0.63
N ASP A 676 -35.00 -31.85 -0.63
CA ASP A 676 -34.94 -32.98 -1.56
C ASP A 676 -35.05 -32.54 -3.02
N ALA A 677 -35.99 -31.64 -3.35
CA ALA A 677 -36.20 -31.13 -4.70
C ALA A 677 -35.00 -30.35 -5.27
N HIS A 678 -34.13 -29.85 -4.39
CA HIS A 678 -32.94 -29.12 -4.77
C HIS A 678 -31.65 -29.93 -4.66
N HIS A 679 -31.68 -31.14 -4.11
CA HIS A 679 -30.53 -32.04 -4.04
C HIS A 679 -30.45 -32.92 -5.31
N PRO A 680 -29.26 -33.20 -5.89
CA PRO A 680 -27.92 -32.78 -5.46
C PRO A 680 -27.45 -31.43 -6.01
N ARG A 681 -26.64 -30.72 -5.20
CA ARG A 681 -26.00 -29.44 -5.56
C ARG A 681 -24.62 -29.28 -4.91
N SER A 682 -23.76 -28.49 -5.54
CA SER A 682 -22.48 -28.07 -4.95
C SER A 682 -22.71 -27.17 -3.72
N LYS A 683 -21.76 -27.15 -2.76
CA LYS A 683 -21.82 -26.23 -1.60
C LYS A 683 -22.00 -24.77 -2.04
N ALA A 684 -21.32 -24.35 -3.11
CA ALA A 684 -21.42 -22.98 -3.63
C ALA A 684 -22.83 -22.65 -4.13
N ASP A 685 -23.50 -23.58 -4.80
CA ASP A 685 -24.86 -23.36 -5.31
C ASP A 685 -25.92 -23.46 -4.21
N TRP A 686 -25.72 -24.34 -3.23
CA TRP A 686 -26.51 -24.34 -2.01
C TRP A 686 -26.46 -22.99 -1.29
N VAL A 687 -25.27 -22.41 -1.13
CA VAL A 687 -25.12 -21.09 -0.51
C VAL A 687 -25.84 -20.00 -1.29
N LYS A 688 -25.79 -20.01 -2.63
CA LYS A 688 -26.55 -19.06 -3.46
C LYS A 688 -28.07 -19.21 -3.24
N LEU A 689 -28.56 -20.45 -3.23
CA LEU A 689 -29.98 -20.75 -3.02
C LEU A 689 -30.46 -20.31 -1.63
N PHE A 690 -29.70 -20.65 -0.59
CA PHE A 690 -30.04 -20.29 0.78
C PHE A 690 -30.00 -18.78 0.99
N LYS A 691 -28.99 -18.06 0.48
CA LYS A 691 -28.94 -16.58 0.57
C LYS A 691 -30.11 -15.88 -0.13
N LYS A 692 -30.67 -16.49 -1.18
CA LYS A 692 -31.85 -15.98 -1.87
C LYS A 692 -33.14 -16.24 -1.10
N THR A 693 -33.18 -17.33 -0.32
CA THR A 693 -34.41 -17.87 0.29
C THR A 693 -34.55 -17.48 1.76
N PHE A 694 -33.45 -17.55 2.51
CA PHE A 694 -33.40 -17.35 3.96
C PHE A 694 -32.50 -16.17 4.35
N ARG A 695 -32.66 -15.70 5.58
CA ARG A 695 -31.82 -14.66 6.21
C ARG A 695 -30.76 -15.32 7.08
N PHE A 696 -29.60 -14.67 7.15
CA PHE A 696 -28.43 -15.12 7.93
C PHE A 696 -27.84 -16.48 7.51
N THR A 697 -28.03 -16.90 6.27
CA THR A 697 -27.49 -18.16 5.75
C THR A 697 -26.23 -17.91 4.92
N GLY A 698 -25.14 -17.56 5.61
CA GLY A 698 -23.81 -17.38 5.02
C GLY A 698 -23.20 -18.69 4.49
N GLY A 699 -21.99 -18.60 3.93
CA GLY A 699 -21.28 -19.76 3.36
C GLY A 699 -21.08 -20.91 4.35
N GLU A 700 -20.64 -20.57 5.55
CA GLU A 700 -20.38 -21.56 6.60
C GLU A 700 -21.66 -22.10 7.21
N ILE A 701 -22.59 -21.23 7.60
CA ILE A 701 -23.90 -21.60 8.19
C ILE A 701 -24.67 -22.56 7.28
N THR A 702 -24.70 -22.28 5.97
CA THR A 702 -25.38 -23.17 5.00
C THR A 702 -24.64 -24.51 4.87
N GLY A 703 -23.30 -24.47 4.89
CA GLY A 703 -22.46 -25.66 4.82
C GLY A 703 -22.69 -26.58 6.02
N GLU A 704 -22.55 -26.05 7.23
CA GLU A 704 -22.72 -26.80 8.48
C GLU A 704 -24.15 -27.31 8.64
N PHE A 705 -25.17 -26.50 8.32
CA PHE A 705 -26.57 -26.95 8.33
C PHE A 705 -26.78 -28.17 7.43
N LEU A 706 -26.36 -28.12 6.16
CA LEU A 706 -26.57 -29.21 5.21
C LEU A 706 -25.69 -30.43 5.50
N MET A 707 -24.46 -30.22 5.99
CA MET A 707 -23.57 -31.30 6.42
C MET A 707 -24.15 -32.02 7.64
N SER A 708 -24.70 -31.26 8.58
CA SER A 708 -25.30 -31.78 9.80
C SER A 708 -26.56 -32.63 9.58
N LEU A 709 -27.21 -32.48 8.41
CA LEU A 709 -28.40 -33.23 7.97
C LEU A 709 -28.08 -34.32 6.94
N GLY A 710 -26.82 -34.48 6.53
CA GLY A 710 -26.43 -35.48 5.54
C GLY A 710 -26.80 -35.14 4.09
N TYR A 711 -27.04 -33.87 3.75
CA TYR A 711 -27.13 -33.41 2.36
C TYR A 711 -25.77 -33.13 1.73
N LEU A 712 -24.78 -32.76 2.55
CA LEU A 712 -23.37 -32.64 2.14
C LEU A 712 -22.50 -33.68 2.85
N PRO A 713 -21.45 -34.21 2.18
CA PRO A 713 -20.46 -35.08 2.83
C PRO A 713 -19.56 -34.28 3.78
N GLY A 714 -18.84 -34.98 4.66
CA GLY A 714 -17.80 -34.39 5.51
C GLY A 714 -18.12 -34.32 7.01
N ALA A 715 -19.33 -34.72 7.44
CA ALA A 715 -19.71 -34.70 8.86
C ALA A 715 -18.80 -35.58 9.73
N HIS A 716 -18.38 -36.74 9.20
CA HIS A 716 -17.51 -37.70 9.87
C HIS A 716 -16.44 -38.20 8.91
N ALA A 717 -15.20 -38.27 9.39
CA ALA A 717 -14.10 -38.92 8.68
C ALA A 717 -14.39 -40.42 8.50
N GLU A 718 -13.84 -41.04 7.45
CA GLU A 718 -14.09 -42.46 7.12
C GLU A 718 -13.69 -43.42 8.24
N ASP A 719 -12.66 -43.05 9.02
CA ASP A 719 -12.15 -43.80 10.17
C ASP A 719 -12.98 -43.60 11.45
N CYS A 720 -13.98 -42.71 11.44
CA CYS A 720 -14.87 -42.50 12.58
C CYS A 720 -15.89 -43.65 12.70
N PRO A 721 -16.06 -44.28 13.88
CA PRO A 721 -17.04 -45.36 14.08
C PRO A 721 -18.49 -44.96 13.76
N VAL A 722 -18.80 -43.66 13.81
CA VAL A 722 -20.13 -43.13 13.47
C VAL A 722 -20.34 -43.05 11.96
N HIS A 723 -19.28 -42.89 11.15
CA HIS A 723 -19.36 -42.88 9.69
C HIS A 723 -20.00 -44.17 9.15
N ALA A 724 -19.57 -45.33 9.67
CA ALA A 724 -20.16 -46.62 9.32
C ALA A 724 -21.65 -46.75 9.72
N LYS A 725 -22.10 -46.04 10.77
CA LYS A 725 -23.52 -45.98 11.15
C LYS A 725 -24.31 -45.13 10.15
N LEU A 726 -23.76 -43.98 9.75
CA LEU A 726 -24.38 -43.11 8.76
C LEU A 726 -24.55 -43.79 7.41
N LEU A 727 -23.54 -44.51 6.91
CA LEU A 727 -23.64 -45.23 5.64
C LEU A 727 -24.85 -46.21 5.61
N LYS A 728 -25.17 -46.84 6.74
CA LYS A 728 -26.34 -47.74 6.84
C LYS A 728 -27.68 -47.01 6.76
N LEU A 729 -27.71 -45.72 7.08
CA LEU A 729 -28.91 -44.87 6.97
C LEU A 729 -29.09 -44.29 5.56
N ALA A 730 -28.14 -44.54 4.65
CA ALA A 730 -28.14 -44.04 3.28
C ALA A 730 -28.48 -42.53 3.22
N PRO A 731 -27.65 -41.64 3.80
CA PRO A 731 -27.94 -40.22 3.81
C PRO A 731 -28.02 -39.64 2.39
N PRO A 732 -28.70 -38.51 2.18
CA PRO A 732 -28.89 -37.93 0.85
C PRO A 732 -27.60 -37.78 0.03
N TRP A 733 -26.46 -37.42 0.64
CA TRP A 733 -25.18 -37.31 -0.09
C TRP A 733 -24.65 -38.66 -0.59
N VAL A 734 -24.94 -39.78 0.10
CA VAL A 734 -24.56 -41.14 -0.35
C VAL A 734 -25.46 -41.57 -1.51
N GLN A 735 -26.76 -41.29 -1.43
CA GLN A 735 -27.71 -41.63 -2.48
C GLN A 735 -27.38 -40.90 -3.80
N ALA A 736 -26.93 -39.65 -3.71
CA ALA A 736 -26.53 -38.86 -4.88
C ALA A 736 -25.21 -39.29 -5.52
N SER A 737 -24.34 -40.02 -4.80
CA SER A 737 -23.08 -40.55 -5.34
C SER A 737 -23.24 -41.93 -5.99
N ALA A 738 -24.40 -42.57 -5.85
CA ALA A 738 -24.69 -43.92 -6.32
C ALA A 738 -25.47 -43.98 -7.65
N GLY A 739 -25.91 -42.84 -8.19
CA GLY A 739 -26.57 -42.68 -9.48
C GLY A 739 -25.88 -41.59 -10.30
#